data_AF-A0A923SID9-F1
#
_entry.id   AF-A0A923SID9-F1
#
_cell.length_a   1.000
_cell.length_b   1.000
_cell.length_c   1.000
_cell.angle_alpha   90.00
_cell.angle_beta   90.00
_cell.angle_gamma   90.00
#
_symmetry.space_group_name_H-M   'P 1'
#
loop_
_entity.id
_entity.type
_entity.pdbx_description
1 polymer ?
#
loop_
_entity_poly.entity_id
_entity_poly.type
_entity_poly.pdbx_seq_one_letter_code
_entity_poly.pdbx_strand_id
1 'polypeptide(L)'
;MEIIVFILAACIFVLYNKYTDLKKDNDSIKDTIDRYSQQNATIKEEIETLKQLVAAKTAATAPHISVIEEPLEPEIPLVPEPVAIPIIEEIIPVADAIEEYEPAAFTSIEPETFKIEESVIDFENYHEFTAEESTYTPEIAPIVEKEYVESAFSKFIKQAEKQFADNWTGILGTGIMVLGIGYLSIYTALKVSPLFRILILWLYAGILMGAYYFLQKKEKWVTTGLWLRSAGASLFLFGCYGASQIPALSFITNSVAGYGLIAVGIGLNLYIGYIIKKQTFLSLHVILSILILCVIPEKTVTTFILAAITATIGIALSYKEKWEFHLLVVISAFIIFDIWFNAQGTKLSATENILAIIGIITVAASCLFMQYRSVYENTVFDRAAFITHLTNWLLFAVGLLLHATGSHFKTFVLFIGAILCFFIALKARKKKVYWLYHLDGMVSFILLALSIIMLNDWKVGIDIIACILYALILVCLFVLYKNKETLLYKIFFVINQFAAAGLLFFSILLISKSFEDAQITSALATMIVLSIMALAVPVFSSIKKEFLSIDILDEKYSLSLNGILAIALCILLLFQTNAELLHNLFVTVLFFIAVSWCFLQNKFKNNTFDLGRMIFYCLSIGITVATINLQHKSNYDFAFALGLLVVIAYNWQQKNWFNNDFIIRFMGIIGANAVLFVLVYKYLGDHTILQVFSLAAIAVLNHEFLWINYKKKSLIAINETVLYLLYFLFTILASALFLYKTPALTNPEIALTCIGLSTIQIYVLFAKRLRNKSAETSPQWTNLNLFNSELLIFNVLVFGFTCLANDYISMYLAVFALIFCIAFQKLTEFKRFNLYSYLLLLGGIIMTVYLAAVNYNATNKVLQYTTQAATVALSIVYYYLQFKNKDRKDQSITTSLPYIQNLWIVVLLFIQVQFSYLPALFMVLSLLNFGLISTNFIKVKYQLLYVIATLAIVVSLLYSFSNMNSFTAIDWSVQLGSVALGLVLALFLNKKETNDSLKNNYQIVLNIWLSLIMFSQLPHKWLPVFWAATAIMNLYLYHRQISKNKNISIIYYLLANLHLGFLSFNFFESKFLAIYLLIFALIASYIYLAYKWMEKFDLKNSLLIYPATLSIGCFLYLTFDKGILTFFWILEALGLLILGIALKEKYFRYVSLSLVGICVVRLMFFDLSNSDFLIRALVLLGVGIVLLVMNSLFKKYKDRFD
;
A
#
# COMPACT_ATOMS: atom_id res chain seq x y z
N MET A 1 31.40 2.95 -16.93
CA MET A 1 30.13 3.70 -16.99
C MET A 1 29.51 3.63 -18.38
N GLU A 2 30.01 4.38 -19.35
CA GLU A 2 29.35 4.57 -20.66
C GLU A 2 29.03 3.28 -21.43
N ILE A 3 29.93 2.28 -21.40
CA ILE A 3 29.66 0.95 -22.00
C ILE A 3 28.43 0.26 -21.39
N ILE A 4 28.15 0.44 -20.09
CA ILE A 4 26.96 -0.13 -19.43
C ILE A 4 25.70 0.63 -19.84
N VAL A 5 25.80 1.95 -20.02
CA VAL A 5 24.70 2.79 -20.55
C VAL A 5 24.43 2.44 -22.02
N PHE A 6 25.46 2.18 -22.82
CA PHE A 6 25.35 1.73 -24.21
C PHE A 6 24.73 0.33 -24.31
N ILE A 7 25.10 -0.61 -23.42
CA ILE A 7 24.47 -1.93 -23.35
C ILE A 7 23.01 -1.81 -22.91
N LEU A 8 22.67 -0.97 -21.92
CA LEU A 8 21.28 -0.70 -21.53
C LEU A 8 20.47 -0.07 -22.68
N ALA A 9 21.03 0.91 -23.39
CA ALA A 9 20.39 1.52 -24.55
C ALA A 9 20.19 0.51 -25.70
N ALA A 10 21.18 -0.35 -25.96
CA ALA A 10 21.07 -1.43 -26.94
C ALA A 10 20.01 -2.47 -26.53
N CYS A 11 19.95 -2.86 -25.25
CA CYS A 11 18.90 -3.74 -24.72
C CYS A 11 17.51 -3.10 -24.85
N ILE A 12 17.35 -1.81 -24.52
CA ILE A 12 16.10 -1.08 -24.67
C ILE A 12 15.70 -0.95 -26.15
N PHE A 13 16.64 -0.69 -27.06
CA PHE A 13 16.38 -0.62 -28.50
C PHE A 13 16.02 -1.99 -29.11
N VAL A 14 16.67 -3.07 -28.67
CA VAL A 14 16.33 -4.45 -29.06
C VAL A 14 14.97 -4.86 -28.49
N LEU A 15 14.65 -4.48 -27.25
CA LEU A 15 13.32 -4.68 -26.65
C LEU A 15 12.24 -3.89 -27.39
N TYR A 16 12.51 -2.64 -27.77
CA TYR A 16 11.57 -1.79 -28.50
C TYR A 16 11.28 -2.32 -29.91
N ASN A 17 12.31 -2.68 -30.68
CA ASN A 17 12.12 -3.28 -32.00
C ASN A 17 11.42 -4.66 -31.91
N LYS A 18 11.80 -5.50 -30.94
CA LYS A 18 11.06 -6.74 -30.67
C LYS A 18 9.61 -6.49 -30.25
N TYR A 19 9.32 -5.41 -29.53
CA TYR A 19 7.96 -5.04 -29.13
C TYR A 19 7.14 -4.55 -30.33
N THR A 20 7.72 -3.81 -31.28
CA THR A 20 7.03 -3.44 -32.53
C THR A 20 6.83 -4.61 -33.49
N ASP A 21 7.80 -5.52 -33.61
CA ASP A 21 7.65 -6.73 -34.42
C ASP A 21 6.67 -7.71 -33.75
N LEU A 22 6.76 -7.93 -32.42
CA LEU A 22 5.74 -8.68 -31.66
C LEU A 22 4.37 -8.06 -31.79
N LYS A 23 4.23 -6.72 -31.79
CA LYS A 23 2.94 -6.09 -32.03
C LYS A 23 2.43 -6.36 -33.44
N LYS A 24 3.29 -6.34 -34.45
CA LYS A 24 2.89 -6.57 -35.85
C LYS A 24 2.55 -8.03 -36.13
N ASP A 25 3.30 -8.96 -35.55
CA ASP A 25 2.99 -10.39 -35.55
C ASP A 25 1.73 -10.66 -34.71
N ASN A 26 1.55 -10.00 -33.56
CA ASN A 26 0.33 -10.12 -32.74
C ASN A 26 -0.90 -9.55 -33.46
N ASP A 27 -0.80 -8.42 -34.15
CA ASP A 27 -1.90 -7.82 -34.90
C ASP A 27 -2.21 -8.69 -36.14
N SER A 28 -1.22 -9.31 -36.79
CA SER A 28 -1.44 -10.26 -37.89
C SER A 28 -1.98 -11.63 -37.43
N ILE A 29 -1.52 -12.12 -36.28
CA ILE A 29 -2.05 -13.30 -35.59
C ILE A 29 -3.47 -12.99 -35.11
N LYS A 30 -3.76 -11.77 -34.64
CA LYS A 30 -5.11 -11.33 -34.28
C LYS A 30 -6.01 -11.25 -35.51
N ASP A 31 -5.62 -10.64 -36.62
CA ASP A 31 -6.37 -10.69 -37.88
C ASP A 31 -6.60 -12.13 -38.39
N THR A 32 -5.79 -13.09 -37.95
CA THR A 32 -5.92 -14.51 -38.30
C THR A 32 -6.80 -15.27 -37.30
N ILE A 33 -6.67 -15.00 -36.00
CA ILE A 33 -7.51 -15.51 -34.92
C ILE A 33 -8.92 -14.95 -35.05
N ASP A 34 -9.08 -13.66 -35.30
CA ASP A 34 -10.37 -13.00 -35.46
C ASP A 34 -11.10 -13.59 -36.69
N ARG A 35 -10.41 -13.84 -37.81
CA ARG A 35 -10.97 -14.60 -38.96
C ARG A 35 -11.31 -16.06 -38.62
N TYR A 36 -10.42 -16.81 -37.96
CA TYR A 36 -10.75 -18.17 -37.51
C TYR A 36 -11.82 -18.20 -36.41
N SER A 37 -12.02 -17.11 -35.68
CA SER A 37 -13.07 -16.95 -34.68
C SER A 37 -14.40 -16.55 -35.31
N GLN A 38 -14.40 -15.72 -36.36
CA GLN A 38 -15.57 -15.49 -37.21
C GLN A 38 -15.98 -16.79 -37.90
N GLN A 39 -15.02 -17.56 -38.46
CA GLN A 39 -15.31 -18.87 -39.03
C GLN A 39 -15.78 -19.89 -37.97
N ASN A 40 -15.19 -19.93 -36.77
CA ASN A 40 -15.73 -20.76 -35.68
C ASN A 40 -17.06 -20.24 -35.13
N ALA A 41 -17.38 -18.95 -35.28
CA ALA A 41 -18.64 -18.36 -34.88
C ALA A 41 -19.73 -18.69 -35.91
N THR A 42 -19.49 -18.53 -37.21
CA THR A 42 -20.43 -19.00 -38.24
C THR A 42 -20.55 -20.52 -38.23
N ILE A 43 -19.48 -21.29 -38.04
CA ILE A 43 -19.58 -22.76 -37.86
C ILE A 43 -20.31 -23.10 -36.56
N LYS A 44 -20.23 -22.27 -35.49
CA LYS A 44 -21.08 -22.42 -34.30
C LYS A 44 -22.53 -22.05 -34.56
N GLU A 45 -22.82 -20.99 -35.31
CA GLU A 45 -24.19 -20.64 -35.72
C GLU A 45 -24.75 -21.69 -36.67
N GLU A 46 -23.98 -22.27 -37.59
CA GLU A 46 -24.39 -23.42 -38.41
C GLU A 46 -24.64 -24.66 -37.53
N ILE A 47 -23.78 -24.94 -36.54
CA ILE A 47 -23.99 -26.06 -35.61
C ILE A 47 -25.14 -25.80 -34.64
N GLU A 48 -25.39 -24.56 -34.21
CA GLU A 48 -26.50 -24.21 -33.33
C GLU A 48 -27.82 -24.05 -34.08
N THR A 49 -27.84 -23.55 -35.31
CA THR A 49 -29.02 -23.60 -36.18
C THR A 49 -29.32 -25.03 -36.63
N LEU A 50 -28.32 -25.87 -36.92
CA LEU A 50 -28.55 -27.31 -37.13
C LEU A 50 -29.04 -28.00 -35.85
N LYS A 51 -28.51 -27.67 -34.67
CA LYS A 51 -29.03 -28.18 -33.40
C LYS A 51 -30.43 -27.65 -33.08
N GLN A 52 -30.77 -26.41 -33.45
CA GLN A 52 -32.10 -25.84 -33.27
C GLN A 52 -33.08 -26.41 -34.30
N LEU A 53 -32.67 -26.69 -35.53
CA LEU A 53 -33.45 -27.42 -36.52
C LEU A 53 -33.73 -28.86 -36.05
N VAL A 54 -32.73 -29.55 -35.49
CA VAL A 54 -32.91 -30.87 -34.87
C VAL A 54 -33.80 -30.77 -33.63
N ALA A 55 -33.54 -29.81 -32.72
CA ALA A 55 -34.26 -29.65 -31.47
C ALA A 55 -35.73 -29.22 -31.68
N ALA A 56 -36.00 -28.28 -32.58
CA ALA A 56 -37.36 -27.90 -32.98
C ALA A 56 -38.08 -29.10 -33.60
N LYS A 57 -37.39 -29.89 -34.43
CA LYS A 57 -37.93 -31.13 -35.02
C LYS A 57 -38.10 -32.29 -34.01
N THR A 58 -37.56 -32.18 -32.80
CA THR A 58 -37.84 -33.11 -31.67
C THR A 58 -38.73 -32.52 -30.57
N ALA A 59 -38.95 -31.20 -30.54
CA ALA A 59 -39.82 -30.53 -29.58
C ALA A 59 -41.24 -30.31 -30.16
N ALA A 60 -41.38 -30.10 -31.47
CA ALA A 60 -42.64 -29.81 -32.14
C ALA A 60 -43.52 -31.04 -32.44
N THR A 61 -43.36 -32.16 -31.71
CA THR A 61 -44.45 -33.14 -31.51
C THR A 61 -44.16 -34.14 -30.38
N ALA A 62 -44.80 -33.90 -29.25
CA ALA A 62 -45.49 -34.96 -28.53
C ALA A 62 -47.03 -34.78 -28.77
N PRO A 63 -47.90 -35.71 -28.36
CA PRO A 63 -47.96 -37.05 -28.94
C PRO A 63 -49.41 -37.48 -29.28
N HIS A 64 -49.66 -38.40 -30.23
CA HIS A 64 -50.81 -39.33 -30.17
C HIS A 64 -50.87 -40.41 -31.29
N ILE A 65 -51.43 -41.57 -30.91
CA ILE A 65 -52.36 -42.44 -31.68
C ILE A 65 -51.81 -43.44 -32.74
N SER A 66 -51.77 -44.70 -32.29
CA SER A 66 -52.22 -45.97 -32.93
C SER A 66 -51.57 -46.56 -34.21
N VAL A 67 -51.22 -47.86 -34.09
CA VAL A 67 -51.53 -48.99 -35.04
C VAL A 67 -50.91 -48.87 -36.45
N ILE A 68 -50.14 -49.84 -36.95
CA ILE A 68 -50.58 -51.14 -37.54
C ILE A 68 -49.53 -52.26 -37.31
N GLU A 69 -50.05 -53.45 -36.97
CA GLU A 69 -49.63 -54.87 -37.19
C GLU A 69 -48.16 -55.24 -37.53
N GLU A 70 -47.59 -56.12 -36.69
CA GLU A 70 -47.12 -57.53 -36.93
C GLU A 70 -46.66 -58.05 -38.32
N PRO A 71 -46.02 -59.26 -38.41
CA PRO A 71 -45.50 -60.19 -37.37
C PRO A 71 -43.98 -60.54 -37.60
N LEU A 72 -43.26 -61.49 -36.97
CA LEU A 72 -43.57 -62.72 -36.18
C LEU A 72 -42.57 -62.96 -35.01
N GLU A 73 -43.00 -63.82 -34.08
CA GLU A 73 -42.29 -64.56 -33.00
C GLU A 73 -41.25 -65.60 -33.52
N PRO A 74 -40.58 -66.49 -32.70
CA PRO A 74 -40.68 -66.81 -31.25
C PRO A 74 -39.30 -66.85 -30.49
N GLU A 75 -39.13 -67.19 -29.20
CA GLU A 75 -39.91 -67.13 -27.93
C GLU A 75 -38.99 -67.56 -26.74
N ILE A 76 -39.32 -67.17 -25.47
CA ILE A 76 -39.21 -67.97 -24.20
C ILE A 76 -37.81 -68.43 -23.63
N PRO A 77 -37.56 -68.44 -22.28
CA PRO A 77 -38.21 -67.71 -21.17
C PRO A 77 -37.37 -67.37 -19.87
N LEU A 78 -38.02 -66.66 -18.92
CA LEU A 78 -37.93 -66.70 -17.42
C LEU A 78 -36.58 -66.40 -16.66
N VAL A 79 -36.41 -65.45 -15.70
CA VAL A 79 -37.14 -64.99 -14.45
C VAL A 79 -36.56 -65.61 -13.14
N PRO A 80 -36.44 -64.90 -11.97
CA PRO A 80 -36.35 -63.43 -11.71
C PRO A 80 -35.55 -62.96 -10.43
N GLU A 81 -35.50 -61.63 -10.18
CA GLU A 81 -35.72 -60.88 -8.87
C GLU A 81 -34.96 -61.20 -7.54
N PRO A 82 -35.17 -60.46 -6.39
CA PRO A 82 -35.79 -59.13 -6.16
C PRO A 82 -35.01 -58.12 -5.22
N VAL A 83 -35.35 -56.80 -5.30
CA VAL A 83 -35.67 -55.77 -4.21
C VAL A 83 -34.72 -55.61 -2.97
N ALA A 84 -34.44 -54.47 -2.28
CA ALA A 84 -35.07 -53.15 -1.99
C ALA A 84 -33.95 -52.07 -1.71
N ILE A 85 -34.06 -50.72 -1.92
CA ILE A 85 -34.97 -49.67 -1.36
C ILE A 85 -34.66 -49.30 0.11
N PRO A 86 -34.61 -48.01 0.58
CA PRO A 86 -34.40 -46.67 -0.04
C PRO A 86 -33.26 -45.87 0.73
N ILE A 87 -33.13 -44.53 1.00
CA ILE A 87 -33.86 -43.25 0.75
C ILE A 87 -32.96 -41.97 1.01
N ILE A 88 -33.37 -40.76 0.55
CA ILE A 88 -33.26 -39.35 1.12
C ILE A 88 -31.94 -38.80 1.79
N GLU A 89 -31.56 -37.49 1.77
CA GLU A 89 -31.81 -36.30 0.92
C GLU A 89 -30.93 -35.08 1.35
N GLU A 90 -30.71 -34.13 0.42
CA GLU A 90 -30.40 -32.68 0.51
C GLU A 90 -29.43 -31.95 1.51
N ILE A 91 -28.74 -30.95 0.90
CA ILE A 91 -28.44 -29.55 1.35
C ILE A 91 -27.21 -29.20 2.26
N ILE A 92 -26.20 -28.57 1.59
CA ILE A 92 -25.43 -27.30 1.82
C ILE A 92 -25.68 -26.43 3.09
N PRO A 93 -24.87 -25.37 3.46
CA PRO A 93 -23.63 -24.80 2.84
C PRO A 93 -22.47 -24.31 3.79
N VAL A 94 -21.35 -23.86 3.18
CA VAL A 94 -20.42 -22.72 3.53
C VAL A 94 -19.73 -22.60 4.92
N ALA A 95 -18.41 -22.32 4.94
CA ALA A 95 -17.74 -21.28 5.77
C ALA A 95 -16.20 -21.15 5.52
N ASP A 96 -15.70 -19.92 5.63
CA ASP A 96 -14.42 -19.37 5.15
C ASP A 96 -13.18 -19.43 6.09
N ALA A 97 -12.07 -18.84 5.56
CA ALA A 97 -11.09 -17.96 6.24
C ALA A 97 -9.80 -18.53 6.85
N ILE A 98 -8.71 -17.75 6.69
CA ILE A 98 -7.84 -17.17 7.76
C ILE A 98 -6.84 -16.17 7.13
N GLU A 99 -6.54 -15.07 7.84
CA GLU A 99 -5.53 -14.03 7.50
C GLU A 99 -4.53 -13.82 8.65
N GLU A 100 -3.30 -13.33 8.37
CA GLU A 100 -2.29 -12.76 9.30
C GLU A 100 -1.13 -12.14 8.44
N TYR A 101 -0.53 -10.96 8.65
CA TYR A 101 -0.94 -9.72 9.36
C TYR A 101 -0.11 -8.48 8.88
N GLU A 102 -0.07 -7.40 9.68
CA GLU A 102 0.51 -6.03 9.49
C GLU A 102 2.06 -5.88 9.59
N PRO A 103 2.70 -4.67 9.49
CA PRO A 103 2.21 -3.26 9.40
C PRO A 103 2.84 -2.45 8.20
N ALA A 104 2.81 -1.09 8.05
CA ALA A 104 2.45 0.04 8.92
C ALA A 104 2.03 1.36 8.17
N ALA A 105 1.37 2.24 8.92
CA ALA A 105 1.07 3.68 8.77
C ALA A 105 1.68 4.55 7.62
N PHE A 106 0.79 5.12 6.77
CA PHE A 106 0.43 6.56 6.81
C PHE A 106 -0.95 6.79 6.12
N THR A 107 -1.64 7.90 6.40
CA THR A 107 -3.10 8.06 6.13
C THR A 107 -3.47 8.93 4.92
N SER A 108 -4.46 8.50 4.12
CA SER A 108 -5.26 9.41 3.26
C SER A 108 -6.67 8.86 2.91
N ILE A 109 -7.67 9.30 3.68
CA ILE A 109 -9.07 9.65 3.34
C ILE A 109 -9.77 8.89 2.17
N GLU A 110 -10.89 8.25 2.51
CA GLU A 110 -11.89 7.62 1.62
C GLU A 110 -12.87 8.67 1.01
N PRO A 111 -13.67 8.34 -0.03
CA PRO A 111 -15.04 7.91 0.29
C PRO A 111 -15.69 6.87 -0.64
N GLU A 112 -16.46 5.97 0.00
CA GLU A 112 -17.79 5.45 -0.37
C GLU A 112 -18.11 4.97 -1.81
N THR A 113 -18.64 3.74 -1.89
CA THR A 113 -19.61 3.35 -2.93
C THR A 113 -20.88 2.81 -2.25
N PHE A 114 -22.05 3.26 -2.70
CA PHE A 114 -23.36 2.77 -2.24
C PHE A 114 -24.00 1.87 -3.30
N LYS A 115 -24.73 0.84 -2.85
CA LYS A 115 -25.50 -0.08 -3.70
C LYS A 115 -26.83 0.55 -4.17
N ILE A 116 -27.47 -0.07 -5.16
CA ILE A 116 -28.82 -0.65 -5.03
C ILE A 116 -29.06 -1.65 -6.19
N GLU A 117 -29.99 -2.59 -5.99
CA GLU A 117 -30.38 -3.63 -6.95
C GLU A 117 -31.40 -3.13 -7.98
N GLU A 118 -31.58 -3.86 -9.08
CA GLU A 118 -32.68 -3.67 -10.03
C GLU A 118 -33.38 -5.01 -10.27
N SER A 119 -34.72 -5.02 -10.24
CA SER A 119 -35.51 -6.25 -10.24
C SER A 119 -36.67 -6.21 -11.23
N VAL A 120 -36.63 -7.15 -12.18
CA VAL A 120 -37.76 -7.81 -12.89
C VAL A 120 -39.04 -6.98 -13.10
N ILE A 121 -39.32 -6.65 -14.37
CA ILE A 121 -40.70 -6.65 -14.90
C ILE A 121 -40.70 -7.52 -16.16
N ASP A 122 -41.69 -8.40 -16.25
CA ASP A 122 -41.96 -9.29 -17.38
C ASP A 122 -43.00 -8.64 -18.32
N PHE A 123 -42.97 -8.95 -19.62
CA PHE A 123 -44.08 -8.61 -20.52
C PHE A 123 -44.12 -9.50 -21.77
N GLU A 124 -45.34 -9.91 -22.10
CA GLU A 124 -45.63 -10.96 -23.07
C GLU A 124 -45.51 -10.52 -24.54
N ASN A 125 -45.13 -11.51 -25.37
CA ASN A 125 -45.74 -11.78 -26.69
C ASN A 125 -47.23 -11.34 -26.79
N TYR A 126 -47.83 -11.01 -27.94
CA TYR A 126 -47.77 -11.70 -29.23
C TYR A 126 -48.61 -10.95 -30.29
N HIS A 127 -48.36 -11.23 -31.59
CA HIS A 127 -49.35 -11.20 -32.71
C HIS A 127 -50.01 -9.83 -33.07
N GLU A 128 -50.50 -9.56 -34.30
CA GLU A 128 -50.46 -10.33 -35.55
C GLU A 128 -50.52 -9.42 -36.79
N PHE A 129 -49.70 -9.68 -37.81
CA PHE A 129 -50.17 -9.89 -39.19
C PHE A 129 -49.06 -10.51 -40.05
N THR A 130 -49.41 -11.42 -40.96
CA THR A 130 -48.49 -12.14 -41.84
C THR A 130 -49.12 -12.27 -43.23
N ALA A 131 -48.28 -12.44 -44.27
CA ALA A 131 -48.68 -12.59 -45.68
C ALA A 131 -49.38 -11.34 -46.28
N GLU A 132 -49.22 -10.94 -47.54
CA GLU A 132 -48.39 -11.35 -48.70
C GLU A 132 -48.27 -10.07 -49.59
N GLU A 133 -47.44 -9.88 -50.62
CA GLU A 133 -46.50 -10.75 -51.35
C GLU A 133 -45.33 -9.91 -51.95
N SER A 134 -44.46 -10.57 -52.72
CA SER A 134 -43.31 -10.07 -53.49
C SER A 134 -43.34 -8.64 -54.08
N THR A 135 -42.30 -7.84 -53.80
CA THR A 135 -41.31 -7.37 -54.82
C THR A 135 -40.13 -6.64 -54.17
N TYR A 136 -38.91 -7.17 -54.29
CA TYR A 136 -37.74 -6.65 -53.57
C TYR A 136 -36.97 -5.57 -54.36
N THR A 137 -37.58 -4.38 -54.47
CA THR A 137 -36.85 -3.14 -54.78
C THR A 137 -37.12 -2.11 -53.70
N PRO A 138 -36.39 -2.16 -52.55
CA PRO A 138 -36.39 -1.07 -51.59
C PRO A 138 -35.74 0.16 -52.23
N GLU A 139 -36.60 1.01 -52.78
CA GLU A 139 -36.37 2.42 -53.02
C GLU A 139 -35.53 3.02 -51.88
N ILE A 140 -34.47 3.76 -52.23
CA ILE A 140 -33.64 4.44 -51.23
C ILE A 140 -34.48 5.60 -50.68
N ALA A 141 -35.23 5.31 -49.62
CA ALA A 141 -35.87 6.32 -48.78
C ALA A 141 -34.83 7.42 -48.47
N PRO A 142 -35.20 8.70 -48.56
CA PRO A 142 -34.24 9.79 -48.63
C PRO A 142 -33.28 9.69 -47.46
N ILE A 143 -31.97 9.60 -47.76
CA ILE A 143 -30.92 9.61 -46.75
C ILE A 143 -30.99 10.97 -46.09
N VAL A 144 -31.69 11.04 -44.96
CA VAL A 144 -31.65 12.17 -44.04
C VAL A 144 -30.18 12.35 -43.70
N GLU A 145 -29.58 13.44 -44.15
CA GLU A 145 -28.20 13.76 -43.84
C GLU A 145 -28.06 13.70 -42.32
N LYS A 146 -27.12 12.88 -41.84
CA LYS A 146 -26.79 12.87 -40.41
C LYS A 146 -26.20 14.24 -40.08
N GLU A 147 -27.05 15.14 -39.57
CA GLU A 147 -26.67 16.49 -39.21
C GLU A 147 -25.34 16.46 -38.44
N TYR A 148 -24.40 17.30 -38.85
CA TYR A 148 -23.07 17.33 -38.28
C TYR A 148 -23.12 17.88 -36.85
N VAL A 149 -23.31 16.97 -35.89
CA VAL A 149 -23.30 17.29 -34.45
C VAL A 149 -21.88 17.69 -34.05
N GLU A 150 -21.59 18.99 -34.10
CA GLU A 150 -20.32 19.53 -33.60
C GLU A 150 -20.04 19.04 -32.17
N SER A 151 -18.85 18.47 -31.97
CA SER A 151 -18.44 17.94 -30.67
C SER A 151 -18.47 19.01 -29.59
N ALA A 152 -18.71 18.60 -28.33
CA ALA A 152 -18.77 19.52 -27.20
C ALA A 152 -17.51 20.39 -27.08
N PHE A 153 -16.33 19.83 -27.42
CA PHE A 153 -15.07 20.58 -27.48
C PHE A 153 -15.02 21.59 -28.64
N SER A 154 -15.54 21.27 -29.83
CA SER A 154 -15.64 22.23 -30.95
C SER A 154 -16.57 23.40 -30.57
N LYS A 155 -17.72 23.10 -29.98
CA LYS A 155 -18.68 24.10 -29.49
C LYS A 155 -18.07 24.95 -28.36
N PHE A 156 -17.39 24.33 -27.41
CA PHE A 156 -16.70 25.04 -26.32
C PHE A 156 -15.58 25.95 -26.84
N ILE A 157 -14.72 25.49 -27.74
CA ILE A 157 -13.65 26.32 -28.32
C ILE A 157 -14.22 27.48 -29.14
N LYS A 158 -15.28 27.28 -29.94
CA LYS A 158 -15.99 28.37 -30.63
C LYS A 158 -16.62 29.36 -29.65
N GLN A 159 -17.27 28.89 -28.59
CA GLN A 159 -17.85 29.74 -27.56
C GLN A 159 -16.78 30.51 -26.78
N ALA A 160 -15.64 29.91 -26.49
CA ALA A 160 -14.48 30.54 -25.85
C ALA A 160 -13.81 31.58 -26.75
N GLU A 161 -13.53 31.25 -28.02
CA GLU A 161 -13.02 32.19 -29.04
C GLU A 161 -13.95 33.41 -29.14
N LYS A 162 -15.27 33.18 -29.21
CA LYS A 162 -16.29 34.24 -29.28
C LYS A 162 -16.39 35.08 -27.99
N GLN A 163 -16.46 34.47 -26.80
CA GLN A 163 -16.53 35.22 -25.54
C GLN A 163 -15.24 36.00 -25.25
N PHE A 164 -14.07 35.45 -25.60
CA PHE A 164 -12.78 36.10 -25.40
C PHE A 164 -12.60 37.31 -26.32
N ALA A 165 -12.97 37.15 -27.60
CA ALA A 165 -12.95 38.22 -28.60
C ALA A 165 -14.02 39.31 -28.35
N ASP A 166 -15.27 38.95 -28.06
CA ASP A 166 -16.34 39.92 -27.93
C ASP A 166 -16.32 40.66 -26.57
N ASN A 167 -16.04 39.96 -25.45
CA ASN A 167 -16.20 40.53 -24.10
C ASN A 167 -14.90 40.65 -23.30
N TRP A 168 -14.19 39.54 -23.04
CA TRP A 168 -13.18 39.48 -21.97
C TRP A 168 -11.91 40.31 -22.21
N THR A 169 -11.43 40.37 -23.45
CA THR A 169 -10.21 41.14 -23.80
C THR A 169 -10.32 42.63 -23.52
N GLY A 170 -11.54 43.20 -23.56
CA GLY A 170 -11.79 44.58 -23.13
C GLY A 170 -11.86 44.73 -21.61
N ILE A 171 -12.67 43.89 -20.95
CA ILE A 171 -12.93 43.97 -19.51
C ILE A 171 -11.65 43.80 -18.68
N LEU A 172 -10.79 42.83 -19.05
CA LEU A 172 -9.50 42.61 -18.39
C LEU A 172 -8.56 43.82 -18.55
N GLY A 173 -8.50 44.41 -19.75
CA GLY A 173 -7.67 45.59 -20.02
C GLY A 173 -8.08 46.81 -19.17
N THR A 174 -9.38 47.02 -18.94
CA THR A 174 -9.86 48.14 -18.10
C THR A 174 -9.75 47.85 -16.60
N GLY A 175 -10.08 46.63 -16.14
CA GLY A 175 -10.06 46.29 -14.71
C GLY A 175 -8.65 46.39 -14.09
N ILE A 176 -7.63 45.98 -14.85
CA ILE A 176 -6.22 46.04 -14.47
C ILE A 176 -5.74 47.50 -14.25
N MET A 177 -6.35 48.48 -14.91
CA MET A 177 -6.00 49.90 -14.82
C MET A 177 -6.54 50.58 -13.54
N VAL A 178 -7.74 50.21 -13.09
CA VAL A 178 -8.43 50.91 -11.97
C VAL A 178 -7.79 50.60 -10.60
N LEU A 179 -7.26 49.39 -10.41
CA LEU A 179 -6.66 48.96 -9.15
C LEU A 179 -5.44 49.81 -8.73
N GLY A 180 -4.78 50.50 -9.67
CA GLY A 180 -3.67 51.41 -9.37
C GLY A 180 -4.05 52.68 -8.62
N ILE A 181 -5.35 53.04 -8.58
CA ILE A 181 -5.81 54.33 -8.04
C ILE A 181 -6.33 54.21 -6.58
N GLY A 182 -6.92 53.08 -6.21
CA GLY A 182 -7.65 52.93 -4.94
C GLY A 182 -6.81 52.95 -3.65
N TYR A 183 -5.49 52.80 -3.75
CA TYR A 183 -4.58 52.66 -2.60
C TYR A 183 -4.32 53.95 -1.79
N LEU A 184 -4.93 55.09 -2.15
CA LEU A 184 -4.53 56.41 -1.65
C LEU A 184 -5.33 56.98 -0.45
N SER A 185 -6.47 56.39 -0.06
CA SER A 185 -7.54 57.16 0.61
C SER A 185 -7.84 56.85 2.09
N ILE A 186 -7.19 55.86 2.73
CA ILE A 186 -7.68 55.21 3.98
C ILE A 186 -7.25 55.90 5.31
N TYR A 187 -6.55 57.04 5.26
CA TYR A 187 -5.60 57.48 6.29
C TYR A 187 -6.11 58.27 7.54
N THR A 188 -7.40 58.61 7.69
CA THR A 188 -7.73 59.97 8.20
C THR A 188 -8.53 60.18 9.54
N ALA A 189 -9.11 59.20 10.26
CA ALA A 189 -10.31 59.49 11.12
C ALA A 189 -10.45 58.96 12.59
N LEU A 190 -9.76 59.49 13.63
CA LEU A 190 -9.89 59.03 15.06
C LEU A 190 -9.56 60.03 16.24
N LYS A 191 -10.50 60.80 16.89
CA LYS A 191 -10.22 61.65 18.13
C LYS A 191 -11.43 62.11 19.03
N VAL A 192 -11.68 61.60 20.27
CA VAL A 192 -12.65 62.18 21.32
C VAL A 192 -12.31 61.78 22.80
N SER A 193 -12.86 62.46 23.85
CA SER A 193 -12.56 62.35 25.32
C SER A 193 -13.61 61.60 26.22
N PRO A 194 -13.39 61.34 27.55
CA PRO A 194 -14.09 60.26 28.29
C PRO A 194 -15.21 60.55 29.34
N LEU A 195 -15.14 61.51 30.29
CA LEU A 195 -16.11 61.57 31.42
C LEU A 195 -17.58 61.63 30.97
N PHE A 196 -17.84 62.41 29.93
CA PHE A 196 -19.16 62.54 29.31
C PHE A 196 -19.74 61.20 28.82
N ARG A 197 -18.90 60.19 28.54
CA ARG A 197 -19.35 58.84 28.13
C ARG A 197 -20.14 58.14 29.24
N ILE A 198 -19.73 58.24 30.52
CA ILE A 198 -20.44 57.57 31.64
C ILE A 198 -21.74 58.28 32.00
N LEU A 199 -21.76 59.61 32.08
CA LEU A 199 -23.00 60.34 32.40
C LEU A 199 -24.09 60.09 31.35
N ILE A 200 -23.71 60.01 30.07
CA ILE A 200 -24.60 59.61 28.98
C ILE A 200 -25.14 58.18 29.18
N LEU A 201 -24.30 57.22 29.59
CA LEU A 201 -24.72 55.82 29.82
C LEU A 201 -25.71 55.67 30.98
N TRP A 202 -25.49 56.34 32.12
CA TRP A 202 -26.45 56.31 33.23
C TRP A 202 -27.76 57.04 32.91
N LEU A 203 -27.72 58.13 32.15
CA LEU A 203 -28.93 58.81 31.68
C LEU A 203 -29.77 57.86 30.80
N TYR A 204 -29.15 57.14 29.88
CA TYR A 204 -29.84 56.10 29.10
C TYR A 204 -30.39 54.97 29.99
N ALA A 205 -29.67 54.52 31.02
CA ALA A 205 -30.14 53.49 31.94
C ALA A 205 -31.47 53.87 32.64
N GLY A 206 -31.56 55.11 33.14
CA GLY A 206 -32.77 55.64 33.78
C GLY A 206 -33.95 55.75 32.81
N ILE A 207 -33.71 56.24 31.58
CA ILE A 207 -34.73 56.37 30.54
C ILE A 207 -35.31 54.99 30.16
N LEU A 208 -34.44 53.98 29.97
CA LEU A 208 -34.85 52.61 29.67
C LEU A 208 -35.71 52.00 30.80
N MET A 209 -35.31 52.19 32.06
CA MET A 209 -36.09 51.68 33.19
C MET A 209 -37.44 52.40 33.35
N GLY A 210 -37.49 53.72 33.14
CA GLY A 210 -38.72 54.52 33.21
C GLY A 210 -39.76 54.14 32.15
N ALA A 211 -39.32 53.78 30.94
CA ALA A 211 -40.19 53.40 29.83
C ALA A 211 -41.15 52.23 30.18
N TYR A 212 -40.76 51.34 31.09
CA TYR A 212 -41.59 50.23 31.57
C TYR A 212 -42.96 50.68 32.11
N TYR A 213 -43.01 51.74 32.92
CA TYR A 213 -44.26 52.16 33.57
C TYR A 213 -45.31 52.69 32.58
N PHE A 214 -44.87 53.18 31.42
CA PHE A 214 -45.74 53.59 30.32
C PHE A 214 -46.15 52.41 29.44
N LEU A 215 -45.25 51.45 29.21
CA LEU A 215 -45.47 50.30 28.33
C LEU A 215 -46.25 49.16 29.00
N GLN A 216 -46.13 48.96 30.32
CA GLN A 216 -46.88 47.91 31.05
C GLN A 216 -48.40 48.10 30.98
N LYS A 217 -48.88 49.32 30.69
CA LYS A 217 -50.31 49.63 30.55
C LYS A 217 -50.88 49.23 29.18
N LYS A 218 -50.05 48.75 28.25
CA LYS A 218 -50.44 48.36 26.88
C LYS A 218 -50.09 46.89 26.68
N GLU A 219 -51.10 46.03 26.57
CA GLU A 219 -50.97 44.57 26.50
C GLU A 219 -49.88 44.09 25.51
N LYS A 220 -49.92 44.59 24.26
CA LYS A 220 -48.92 44.28 23.21
C LYS A 220 -47.47 44.70 23.53
N TRP A 221 -47.26 45.56 24.52
CA TRP A 221 -45.95 46.14 24.86
C TRP A 221 -45.41 45.71 26.23
N VAL A 222 -46.15 44.91 27.01
CA VAL A 222 -45.72 44.45 28.34
C VAL A 222 -44.36 43.73 28.25
N THR A 223 -44.18 42.84 27.27
CA THR A 223 -42.91 42.12 27.06
C THR A 223 -41.75 43.06 26.75
N THR A 224 -41.94 44.04 25.86
CA THR A 224 -40.93 45.06 25.54
C THR A 224 -40.59 45.91 26.75
N GLY A 225 -41.59 46.30 27.55
CA GLY A 225 -41.38 47.01 28.81
C GLY A 225 -40.53 46.21 29.80
N LEU A 226 -40.77 44.90 29.96
CA LEU A 226 -40.00 44.04 30.86
C LEU A 226 -38.52 43.96 30.42
N TRP A 227 -38.26 43.88 29.12
CA TRP A 227 -36.91 43.98 28.56
C TRP A 227 -36.26 45.34 28.84
N LEU A 228 -36.98 46.45 28.67
CA LEU A 228 -36.46 47.79 28.93
C LEU A 228 -36.17 48.03 30.42
N ARG A 229 -37.00 47.50 31.34
CA ARG A 229 -36.72 47.49 32.79
C ARG A 229 -35.45 46.71 33.13
N SER A 230 -35.29 45.53 32.53
CA SER A 230 -34.13 44.67 32.71
C SER A 230 -32.85 45.31 32.15
N ALA A 231 -32.91 45.86 30.95
CA ALA A 231 -31.80 46.58 30.31
C ALA A 231 -31.39 47.84 31.11
N GLY A 232 -32.36 48.59 31.65
CA GLY A 232 -32.10 49.74 32.53
C GLY A 232 -31.38 49.35 33.82
N ALA A 233 -31.80 48.25 34.47
CA ALA A 233 -31.11 47.73 35.67
C ALA A 233 -29.68 47.25 35.34
N SER A 234 -29.52 46.54 34.23
CA SER A 234 -28.20 46.08 33.74
C SER A 234 -27.27 47.24 33.39
N LEU A 235 -27.74 48.26 32.66
CA LEU A 235 -26.93 49.41 32.26
C LEU A 235 -26.57 50.32 33.45
N PHE A 236 -27.47 50.41 34.45
CA PHE A 236 -27.16 51.04 35.73
C PHE A 236 -26.00 50.33 36.44
N LEU A 237 -26.10 49.00 36.60
CA LEU A 237 -25.07 48.14 37.18
C LEU A 237 -23.73 48.22 36.41
N PHE A 238 -23.74 48.19 35.07
CA PHE A 238 -22.53 48.41 34.26
C PHE A 238 -21.93 49.80 34.43
N GLY A 239 -22.75 50.83 34.64
CA GLY A 239 -22.27 52.17 34.96
C GLY A 239 -21.71 52.28 36.39
N CYS A 240 -22.27 51.58 37.37
CA CYS A 240 -21.71 51.44 38.72
C CYS A 240 -20.30 50.82 38.69
N TYR A 241 -20.11 49.80 37.87
CA TYR A 241 -18.80 49.22 37.59
C TYR A 241 -17.89 50.22 36.84
N GLY A 242 -18.34 50.79 35.73
CA GLY A 242 -17.55 51.72 34.90
C GLY A 242 -17.09 52.98 35.63
N ALA A 243 -17.92 53.53 36.52
CA ALA A 243 -17.62 54.67 37.36
C ALA A 243 -16.54 54.40 38.42
N SER A 244 -16.35 53.14 38.83
CA SER A 244 -15.48 52.76 39.96
C SER A 244 -14.26 51.90 39.59
N GLN A 245 -14.21 51.28 38.41
CA GLN A 245 -13.18 50.26 38.08
C GLN A 245 -12.49 50.41 36.72
N ILE A 246 -13.08 51.11 35.73
CA ILE A 246 -12.49 51.21 34.37
C ILE A 246 -11.66 52.50 34.25
N PRO A 247 -10.31 52.48 34.13
CA PRO A 247 -9.48 53.70 34.16
C PRO A 247 -9.82 54.76 33.10
N ALA A 248 -10.33 54.33 31.94
CA ALA A 248 -10.73 55.22 30.85
C ALA A 248 -12.13 55.87 31.04
N LEU A 249 -12.84 55.57 32.13
CA LEU A 249 -14.23 55.96 32.39
C LEU A 249 -14.52 56.26 33.88
N SER A 250 -13.66 55.83 34.80
CA SER A 250 -13.82 55.91 36.26
C SER A 250 -13.64 57.33 36.80
N PHE A 251 -14.40 57.63 37.86
CA PHE A 251 -14.25 58.86 38.65
C PHE A 251 -14.46 58.65 40.17
N ILE A 252 -14.83 57.44 40.60
CA ILE A 252 -14.94 57.03 42.01
C ILE A 252 -13.64 56.32 42.40
N THR A 253 -13.01 56.74 43.50
CA THR A 253 -11.64 56.33 43.88
C THR A 253 -11.52 55.58 45.21
N ASN A 254 -12.62 55.38 45.95
CA ASN A 254 -12.60 54.65 47.22
C ASN A 254 -13.08 53.20 47.01
N SER A 255 -12.22 52.22 47.30
CA SER A 255 -12.50 50.80 47.03
C SER A 255 -13.71 50.26 47.81
N VAL A 256 -13.87 50.61 49.09
CA VAL A 256 -15.01 50.13 49.91
C VAL A 256 -16.33 50.72 49.40
N ALA A 257 -16.34 52.00 49.03
CA ALA A 257 -17.49 52.62 48.38
C ALA A 257 -17.77 52.04 46.99
N GLY A 258 -16.73 51.68 46.23
CA GLY A 258 -16.83 51.00 44.93
C GLY A 258 -17.46 49.62 45.03
N TYR A 259 -16.94 48.74 45.89
CA TYR A 259 -17.52 47.43 46.17
C TYR A 259 -18.94 47.54 46.75
N GLY A 260 -19.21 48.51 47.62
CA GLY A 260 -20.55 48.82 48.12
C GLY A 260 -21.53 49.22 47.02
N LEU A 261 -21.11 50.13 46.11
CA LEU A 261 -21.92 50.56 44.96
C LEU A 261 -22.19 49.39 43.98
N ILE A 262 -21.20 48.52 43.75
CA ILE A 262 -21.35 47.31 42.95
C ILE A 262 -22.32 46.33 43.64
N ALA A 263 -22.21 46.12 44.95
CA ALA A 263 -23.13 45.26 45.71
C ALA A 263 -24.58 45.79 45.70
N VAL A 264 -24.78 47.11 45.81
CA VAL A 264 -26.10 47.76 45.63
C VAL A 264 -26.62 47.57 44.21
N GLY A 265 -25.76 47.74 43.19
CA GLY A 265 -26.08 47.46 41.80
C GLY A 265 -26.53 46.01 41.59
N ILE A 266 -25.79 45.04 42.13
CA ILE A 266 -26.11 43.60 42.09
C ILE A 266 -27.44 43.33 42.80
N GLY A 267 -27.65 43.85 44.02
CA GLY A 267 -28.89 43.66 44.77
C GLY A 267 -30.12 44.17 44.02
N LEU A 268 -30.05 45.38 43.44
CA LEU A 268 -31.12 45.94 42.61
C LEU A 268 -31.35 45.09 41.34
N ASN A 269 -30.27 44.66 40.68
CA ASN A 269 -30.32 43.85 39.46
C ASN A 269 -31.02 42.49 39.70
N LEU A 270 -30.64 41.78 40.77
CA LEU A 270 -31.27 40.52 41.18
C LEU A 270 -32.74 40.70 41.59
N TYR A 271 -33.05 41.76 42.36
CA TYR A 271 -34.41 42.06 42.81
C TYR A 271 -35.36 42.33 41.64
N ILE A 272 -34.92 43.10 40.63
CA ILE A 272 -35.67 43.31 39.39
C ILE A 272 -35.86 41.99 38.65
N GLY A 273 -34.84 41.13 38.55
CA GLY A 273 -34.93 39.81 37.94
C GLY A 273 -35.95 38.89 38.62
N TYR A 274 -35.98 38.87 39.96
CA TYR A 274 -36.93 38.08 40.74
C TYR A 274 -38.38 38.55 40.56
N ILE A 275 -38.63 39.86 40.61
CA ILE A 275 -39.99 40.43 40.44
C ILE A 275 -40.57 40.14 39.05
N ILE A 276 -39.75 39.94 38.03
CA ILE A 276 -40.22 39.58 36.68
C ILE A 276 -40.84 38.16 36.65
N LYS A 277 -40.54 37.29 37.64
CA LYS A 277 -41.04 35.90 37.76
C LYS A 277 -40.84 35.05 36.50
N LYS A 278 -39.81 35.35 35.71
CA LYS A 278 -39.43 34.58 34.52
C LYS A 278 -37.97 34.15 34.62
N GLN A 279 -37.76 32.85 34.43
CA GLN A 279 -36.47 32.18 34.50
C GLN A 279 -35.36 32.88 33.69
N THR A 280 -35.67 33.33 32.47
CA THR A 280 -34.71 34.01 31.57
C THR A 280 -34.17 35.30 32.17
N PHE A 281 -35.03 36.09 32.80
CA PHE A 281 -34.65 37.38 33.40
C PHE A 281 -33.82 37.18 34.66
N LEU A 282 -34.24 36.30 35.59
CA LEU A 282 -33.44 36.02 36.79
C LEU A 282 -32.06 35.44 36.42
N SER A 283 -31.99 34.58 35.40
CA SER A 283 -30.72 34.04 34.87
C SER A 283 -29.82 35.14 34.32
N LEU A 284 -30.35 36.02 33.47
CA LEU A 284 -29.60 37.15 32.91
C LEU A 284 -29.08 38.08 34.01
N HIS A 285 -29.92 38.40 35.00
CA HIS A 285 -29.51 39.27 36.09
C HIS A 285 -28.43 38.63 36.98
N VAL A 286 -28.45 37.31 37.25
CA VAL A 286 -27.33 36.65 37.95
C VAL A 286 -26.05 36.63 37.10
N ILE A 287 -26.13 36.30 35.79
CA ILE A 287 -24.95 36.33 34.90
C ILE A 287 -24.30 37.71 34.94
N LEU A 288 -25.06 38.78 34.72
CA LEU A 288 -24.52 40.14 34.62
C LEU A 288 -23.96 40.65 35.96
N SER A 289 -24.53 40.20 37.08
CA SER A 289 -24.00 40.46 38.41
C SER A 289 -22.66 39.76 38.66
N ILE A 290 -22.49 38.49 38.24
CA ILE A 290 -21.22 37.76 38.38
C ILE A 290 -20.18 38.27 37.37
N LEU A 291 -20.58 38.53 36.12
CA LEU A 291 -19.72 39.02 35.04
C LEU A 291 -18.96 40.28 35.45
N ILE A 292 -19.61 41.22 36.14
CA ILE A 292 -18.96 42.45 36.61
C ILE A 292 -17.92 42.18 37.71
N LEU A 293 -18.13 41.20 38.58
CA LEU A 293 -17.10 40.76 39.52
C LEU A 293 -15.88 40.16 38.79
N CYS A 294 -16.07 39.55 37.62
CA CYS A 294 -14.99 39.08 36.73
C CYS A 294 -14.25 40.18 35.94
N VAL A 295 -14.59 41.46 36.10
CA VAL A 295 -13.85 42.58 35.46
C VAL A 295 -13.19 43.51 36.48
N ILE A 296 -13.45 43.32 37.78
CA ILE A 296 -12.77 44.09 38.85
C ILE A 296 -11.25 43.79 38.81
N PRO A 297 -10.37 44.81 38.76
CA PRO A 297 -8.92 44.60 38.69
C PRO A 297 -8.33 43.90 39.93
N GLU A 298 -8.88 44.18 41.12
CA GLU A 298 -8.41 43.63 42.39
C GLU A 298 -9.17 42.35 42.77
N LYS A 299 -8.42 41.26 42.99
CA LYS A 299 -8.98 39.93 43.29
C LYS A 299 -8.88 39.63 44.77
N THR A 300 -9.90 40.04 45.52
CA THR A 300 -9.95 39.91 46.98
C THR A 300 -10.90 38.79 47.42
N VAL A 301 -10.73 38.28 48.64
CA VAL A 301 -11.69 37.35 49.26
C VAL A 301 -13.09 37.95 49.33
N THR A 302 -13.21 39.26 49.53
CA THR A 302 -14.49 39.98 49.46
C THR A 302 -15.17 39.82 48.10
N THR A 303 -14.40 39.89 47.00
CA THR A 303 -14.88 39.63 45.64
C THR A 303 -15.40 38.20 45.50
N PHE A 304 -14.67 37.22 46.05
CA PHE A 304 -15.05 35.80 46.01
C PHE A 304 -16.31 35.49 46.83
N ILE A 305 -16.37 35.98 48.07
CA ILE A 305 -17.53 35.81 48.96
C ILE A 305 -18.77 36.50 48.35
N LEU A 306 -18.62 37.69 47.77
CA LEU A 306 -19.73 38.39 47.10
C LEU A 306 -20.25 37.61 45.88
N ALA A 307 -19.39 36.95 45.12
CA ALA A 307 -19.79 36.05 44.03
C ALA A 307 -20.50 34.78 44.56
N ALA A 308 -19.97 34.14 45.61
CA ALA A 308 -20.57 32.95 46.21
C ALA A 308 -21.94 33.23 46.84
N ILE A 309 -22.10 34.38 47.49
CA ILE A 309 -23.39 34.87 48.00
C ILE A 309 -24.35 35.17 46.83
N THR A 310 -23.87 35.84 45.77
CA THR A 310 -24.68 36.13 44.56
C THR A 310 -25.20 34.84 43.92
N ALA A 311 -24.36 33.82 43.78
CA ALA A 311 -24.75 32.52 43.25
C ALA A 311 -25.72 31.77 44.18
N THR A 312 -25.45 31.73 45.49
CA THR A 312 -26.31 31.07 46.49
C THR A 312 -27.70 31.72 46.55
N ILE A 313 -27.78 33.05 46.51
CA ILE A 313 -29.05 33.80 46.47
C ILE A 313 -29.79 33.51 45.14
N GLY A 314 -29.10 33.50 44.00
CA GLY A 314 -29.70 33.12 42.71
C GLY A 314 -30.37 31.75 42.76
N ILE A 315 -29.64 30.73 43.23
CA ILE A 315 -30.15 29.36 43.45
C ILE A 315 -31.37 29.40 44.39
N ALA A 316 -31.27 30.02 45.56
CA ALA A 316 -32.33 30.05 46.57
C ALA A 316 -33.61 30.75 46.10
N LEU A 317 -33.50 31.82 45.29
CA LEU A 317 -34.66 32.52 44.70
C LEU A 317 -35.49 31.65 43.76
N SER A 318 -34.93 30.53 43.27
CA SER A 318 -35.64 29.55 42.44
C SER A 318 -36.29 28.39 43.21
N TYR A 319 -36.18 28.33 44.56
CA TYR A 319 -36.59 27.18 45.38
C TYR A 319 -38.03 26.66 45.15
N LYS A 320 -38.97 27.54 44.81
CA LYS A 320 -40.39 27.17 44.58
C LYS A 320 -40.65 26.58 43.18
N GLU A 321 -39.70 26.73 42.25
CA GLU A 321 -39.89 26.47 40.83
C GLU A 321 -38.94 25.36 40.33
N LYS A 322 -39.22 24.78 39.15
CA LYS A 322 -38.36 23.78 38.49
C LYS A 322 -37.49 24.40 37.39
N TRP A 323 -36.70 25.40 37.75
CA TRP A 323 -35.93 26.23 36.81
C TRP A 323 -34.51 25.68 36.56
N GLU A 324 -34.37 24.47 36.04
CA GLU A 324 -33.05 23.80 35.95
C GLU A 324 -32.02 24.56 35.08
N PHE A 325 -32.41 25.15 33.94
CA PHE A 325 -31.47 25.98 33.18
C PHE A 325 -31.06 27.28 33.91
N HIS A 326 -31.83 27.73 34.92
CA HIS A 326 -31.36 28.81 35.80
C HIS A 326 -30.23 28.31 36.70
N LEU A 327 -30.45 27.18 37.40
CA LEU A 327 -29.42 26.56 38.24
C LEU A 327 -28.14 26.30 37.44
N LEU A 328 -28.25 25.68 36.25
CA LEU A 328 -27.12 25.47 35.33
C LEU A 328 -26.37 26.77 35.02
N VAL A 329 -27.10 27.85 34.68
CA VAL A 329 -26.51 29.15 34.36
C VAL A 329 -25.79 29.77 35.56
N VAL A 330 -26.40 29.75 36.74
CA VAL A 330 -25.81 30.33 37.96
C VAL A 330 -24.52 29.59 38.36
N ILE A 331 -24.54 28.26 38.32
CA ILE A 331 -23.37 27.43 38.66
C ILE A 331 -22.27 27.62 37.60
N SER A 332 -22.62 27.62 36.30
CA SER A 332 -21.65 27.83 35.22
C SER A 332 -20.99 29.21 35.33
N ALA A 333 -21.76 30.26 35.62
CA ALA A 333 -21.22 31.61 35.85
C ALA A 333 -20.28 31.66 37.07
N PHE A 334 -20.61 30.95 38.15
CA PHE A 334 -19.75 30.86 39.34
C PHE A 334 -18.46 30.06 39.09
N ILE A 335 -18.49 28.97 38.31
CA ILE A 335 -17.29 28.25 37.85
C ILE A 335 -16.39 29.16 37.02
N ILE A 336 -16.96 29.91 36.06
CA ILE A 336 -16.21 30.86 35.22
C ILE A 336 -15.56 31.96 36.08
N PHE A 337 -16.27 32.44 37.11
CA PHE A 337 -15.73 33.38 38.09
C PHE A 337 -14.57 32.78 38.91
N ASP A 338 -14.72 31.56 39.44
CA ASP A 338 -13.70 30.87 40.25
C ASP A 338 -12.40 30.62 39.46
N ILE A 339 -12.53 30.09 38.23
CA ILE A 339 -11.41 29.93 37.30
C ILE A 339 -10.75 31.27 36.99
N TRP A 340 -11.54 32.31 36.67
CA TRP A 340 -10.99 33.65 36.43
C TRP A 340 -10.28 34.22 37.66
N PHE A 341 -10.83 34.02 38.86
CA PHE A 341 -10.28 34.50 40.12
C PHE A 341 -8.89 33.93 40.36
N ASN A 342 -8.71 32.63 40.11
CA ASN A 342 -7.44 31.93 40.33
C ASN A 342 -6.43 32.08 39.17
N ALA A 343 -6.87 32.36 37.94
CA ALA A 343 -6.06 32.39 36.71
C ALA A 343 -4.90 33.41 36.62
N GLN A 344 -4.63 34.20 37.68
CA GLN A 344 -3.52 35.16 37.74
C GLN A 344 -2.61 34.97 38.97
N GLY A 345 -2.65 33.81 39.63
CA GLY A 345 -1.73 33.49 40.73
C GLY A 345 -2.07 34.19 42.06
N THR A 346 -3.36 34.39 42.31
CA THR A 346 -3.94 35.01 43.51
C THR A 346 -3.67 34.17 44.76
N LYS A 347 -2.64 34.56 45.53
CA LYS A 347 -2.26 33.88 46.77
C LYS A 347 -3.14 34.29 47.95
N LEU A 348 -4.29 33.62 48.09
CA LEU A 348 -5.05 33.61 49.34
C LEU A 348 -4.23 32.91 50.45
N SER A 349 -4.35 33.38 51.69
CA SER A 349 -3.81 32.70 52.87
C SER A 349 -4.55 31.38 53.17
N ALA A 350 -4.01 30.55 54.08
CA ALA A 350 -4.63 29.26 54.43
C ALA A 350 -6.06 29.43 55.00
N THR A 351 -6.28 30.43 55.84
CA THR A 351 -7.59 30.79 56.40
C THR A 351 -8.56 31.30 55.33
N GLU A 352 -8.07 32.05 54.35
CA GLU A 352 -8.89 32.57 53.25
C GLU A 352 -9.27 31.49 52.23
N ASN A 353 -8.38 30.53 51.96
CA ASN A 353 -8.71 29.34 51.18
C ASN A 353 -9.78 28.47 51.86
N ILE A 354 -9.75 28.34 53.20
CA ILE A 354 -10.83 27.68 53.94
C ILE A 354 -12.16 28.41 53.75
N LEU A 355 -12.18 29.75 53.79
CA LEU A 355 -13.39 30.54 53.49
C LEU A 355 -13.87 30.37 52.04
N ALA A 356 -12.96 30.31 51.07
CA ALA A 356 -13.30 30.04 49.67
C ALA A 356 -13.93 28.64 49.50
N ILE A 357 -13.32 27.60 50.09
CA ILE A 357 -13.84 26.23 50.10
C ILE A 357 -15.23 26.18 50.76
N ILE A 358 -15.45 26.88 51.88
CA ILE A 358 -16.77 26.98 52.53
C ILE A 358 -17.79 27.65 51.58
N GLY A 359 -17.39 28.68 50.83
CA GLY A 359 -18.21 29.29 49.79
C GLY A 359 -18.61 28.31 48.68
N ILE A 360 -17.64 27.57 48.15
CA ILE A 360 -17.85 26.53 47.12
C ILE A 360 -18.79 25.43 47.62
N ILE A 361 -18.55 24.90 48.83
CA ILE A 361 -19.41 23.90 49.47
C ILE A 361 -20.83 24.46 49.67
N THR A 362 -20.98 25.73 50.05
CA THR A 362 -22.29 26.37 50.24
C THR A 362 -23.08 26.45 48.94
N VAL A 363 -22.45 26.87 47.83
CA VAL A 363 -23.08 26.91 46.51
C VAL A 363 -23.41 25.49 46.03
N ALA A 364 -22.48 24.56 46.13
CA ALA A 364 -22.63 23.19 45.62
C ALA A 364 -23.69 22.37 46.40
N ALA A 365 -23.73 22.50 47.73
CA ALA A 365 -24.74 21.89 48.57
C ALA A 365 -26.13 22.50 48.35
N SER A 366 -26.21 23.81 48.11
CA SER A 366 -27.47 24.50 47.78
C SER A 366 -28.07 23.95 46.48
N CYS A 367 -27.26 23.74 45.44
CA CYS A 367 -27.72 23.08 44.21
C CYS A 367 -28.14 21.63 44.45
N LEU A 368 -27.30 20.82 45.13
CA LEU A 368 -27.60 19.41 45.39
C LEU A 368 -28.94 19.26 46.14
N PHE A 369 -29.24 20.16 47.08
CA PHE A 369 -30.51 20.21 47.78
C PHE A 369 -31.72 20.53 46.86
N MET A 370 -31.55 21.34 45.80
CA MET A 370 -32.62 21.60 44.81
C MET A 370 -32.99 20.33 44.02
N GLN A 371 -32.05 19.44 43.79
CA GLN A 371 -32.24 18.30 42.87
C GLN A 371 -32.69 17.02 43.58
N TYR A 372 -32.55 16.98 44.92
CA TYR A 372 -33.13 15.93 45.77
C TYR A 372 -34.57 16.21 46.27
N ARG A 373 -35.20 17.31 45.78
CA ARG A 373 -36.63 17.64 46.00
C ARG A 373 -37.56 16.51 45.50
N SER A 374 -38.73 16.35 46.12
CA SER A 374 -39.72 15.32 45.75
C SER A 374 -40.27 15.45 44.31
N VAL A 375 -40.11 16.63 43.70
CA VAL A 375 -40.43 16.93 42.28
C VAL A 375 -39.68 16.01 41.29
N TYR A 376 -38.63 15.31 41.72
CA TYR A 376 -37.86 14.37 40.91
C TYR A 376 -38.22 12.89 41.10
N GLU A 377 -39.13 12.55 42.01
CA GLU A 377 -39.48 11.15 42.30
C GLU A 377 -40.14 10.45 41.10
N ASN A 378 -39.68 9.22 40.80
CA ASN A 378 -40.02 8.45 39.61
C ASN A 378 -39.62 9.09 38.26
N THR A 379 -38.75 10.11 38.22
CA THR A 379 -38.22 10.62 36.94
C THR A 379 -37.22 9.64 36.31
N VAL A 380 -37.49 9.23 35.06
CA VAL A 380 -36.66 8.26 34.32
C VAL A 380 -35.32 8.90 33.92
N PHE A 381 -35.37 10.00 33.18
CA PHE A 381 -34.20 10.82 32.82
C PHE A 381 -34.63 12.28 32.59
N ASP A 382 -34.06 13.21 33.35
CA ASP A 382 -34.26 14.65 33.16
C ASP A 382 -32.96 15.26 32.65
N ARG A 383 -32.91 15.58 31.34
CA ARG A 383 -31.70 16.10 30.69
C ARG A 383 -31.23 17.43 31.30
N ALA A 384 -32.13 18.29 31.74
CA ALA A 384 -31.76 19.59 32.29
C ALA A 384 -31.21 19.46 33.73
N ALA A 385 -31.87 18.65 34.56
CA ALA A 385 -31.39 18.35 35.90
C ALA A 385 -30.06 17.57 35.88
N PHE A 386 -29.92 16.59 34.99
CA PHE A 386 -28.68 15.82 34.81
C PHE A 386 -27.48 16.70 34.48
N ILE A 387 -27.61 17.60 33.49
CA ILE A 387 -26.54 18.53 33.11
C ILE A 387 -26.21 19.48 34.27
N THR A 388 -27.23 20.01 34.95
CA THR A 388 -27.06 20.86 36.15
C THR A 388 -26.30 20.12 37.27
N HIS A 389 -26.61 18.85 37.50
CA HIS A 389 -25.98 18.04 38.55
C HIS A 389 -24.52 17.71 38.21
N LEU A 390 -24.23 17.39 36.94
CA LEU A 390 -22.88 17.18 36.45
C LEU A 390 -22.03 18.45 36.56
N THR A 391 -22.59 19.61 36.20
CA THR A 391 -21.93 20.92 36.38
C THR A 391 -21.74 21.26 37.86
N ASN A 392 -22.63 20.81 38.76
CA ASN A 392 -22.46 20.97 40.21
C ASN A 392 -21.30 20.14 40.77
N TRP A 393 -21.15 18.89 40.32
CA TRP A 393 -19.97 18.07 40.65
C TRP A 393 -18.68 18.64 40.03
N LEU A 394 -18.75 19.25 38.84
CA LEU A 394 -17.63 19.98 38.25
C LEU A 394 -17.22 21.19 39.09
N LEU A 395 -18.17 22.00 39.59
CA LEU A 395 -17.88 23.09 40.52
C LEU A 395 -17.15 22.57 41.78
N PHE A 396 -17.66 21.50 42.38
CA PHE A 396 -17.06 20.91 43.58
C PHE A 396 -15.63 20.42 43.32
N ALA A 397 -15.38 19.77 42.18
CA ALA A 397 -14.06 19.29 41.79
C ALA A 397 -13.07 20.44 41.48
N VAL A 398 -13.49 21.43 40.69
CA VAL A 398 -12.66 22.58 40.30
C VAL A 398 -12.32 23.45 41.52
N GLY A 399 -13.31 23.82 42.33
CA GLY A 399 -13.09 24.66 43.49
C GLY A 399 -12.22 24.01 44.57
N LEU A 400 -12.33 22.68 44.75
CA LEU A 400 -11.38 21.95 45.59
C LEU A 400 -9.97 21.92 44.98
N LEU A 401 -9.83 21.71 43.67
CA LEU A 401 -8.52 21.70 43.00
C LEU A 401 -7.80 23.06 43.10
N LEU A 402 -8.55 24.16 43.02
CA LEU A 402 -7.99 25.53 43.09
C LEU A 402 -7.62 25.95 44.52
N HIS A 403 -8.34 25.50 45.56
CA HIS A 403 -8.16 25.99 46.94
C HIS A 403 -7.64 24.97 47.97
N ALA A 404 -7.63 23.66 47.69
CA ALA A 404 -7.19 22.64 48.65
C ALA A 404 -5.65 22.57 48.76
N THR A 405 -5.11 23.32 49.72
CA THR A 405 -3.66 23.48 49.92
C THR A 405 -3.00 22.27 50.62
N GLY A 406 -2.45 21.34 49.81
CA GLY A 406 -1.29 20.48 50.15
C GLY A 406 -1.41 19.41 51.25
N SER A 407 -2.45 19.43 52.08
CA SER A 407 -2.55 18.56 53.27
C SER A 407 -2.88 17.09 52.95
N HIS A 408 -2.18 16.15 53.62
CA HIS A 408 -2.49 14.71 53.64
C HIS A 408 -3.94 14.41 54.08
N PHE A 409 -4.61 15.34 54.76
CA PHE A 409 -6.01 15.22 55.16
C PHE A 409 -6.98 15.05 53.96
N LYS A 410 -6.58 15.49 52.75
CA LYS A 410 -7.37 15.32 51.52
C LYS A 410 -7.76 13.87 51.24
N THR A 411 -6.90 12.90 51.57
CA THR A 411 -7.17 11.46 51.36
C THR A 411 -8.40 11.02 52.14
N PHE A 412 -8.52 11.45 53.40
CA PHE A 412 -9.70 11.17 54.24
C PHE A 412 -10.94 11.95 53.78
N VAL A 413 -10.80 13.21 53.35
CA VAL A 413 -11.92 14.00 52.82
C VAL A 413 -12.52 13.36 51.57
N LEU A 414 -11.68 12.89 50.63
CA LEU A 414 -12.12 12.18 49.43
C LEU A 414 -12.78 10.83 49.77
N PHE A 415 -12.21 10.06 50.69
CA PHE A 415 -12.76 8.77 51.14
C PHE A 415 -14.12 8.93 51.84
N ILE A 416 -14.25 9.90 52.75
CA ILE A 416 -15.53 10.23 53.41
C ILE A 416 -16.53 10.77 52.38
N GLY A 417 -16.08 11.59 51.43
CA GLY A 417 -16.89 12.07 50.30
C GLY A 417 -17.44 10.92 49.45
N ALA A 418 -16.61 9.93 49.12
CA ALA A 418 -17.02 8.73 48.39
C ALA A 418 -18.11 7.94 49.11
N ILE A 419 -17.98 7.77 50.43
CA ILE A 419 -18.95 7.08 51.30
C ILE A 419 -20.27 7.86 51.41
N LEU A 420 -20.20 9.18 51.62
CA LEU A 420 -21.40 10.03 51.67
C LEU A 420 -22.13 10.04 50.33
N CYS A 421 -21.39 10.17 49.22
CA CYS A 421 -21.92 10.08 47.86
C CYS A 421 -22.58 8.71 47.60
N PHE A 422 -21.98 7.60 48.06
CA PHE A 422 -22.58 6.26 47.96
C PHE A 422 -23.93 6.16 48.69
N PHE A 423 -24.02 6.65 49.93
CA PHE A 423 -25.28 6.65 50.68
C PHE A 423 -26.34 7.59 50.08
N ILE A 424 -25.91 8.70 49.48
CA ILE A 424 -26.77 9.62 48.73
C ILE A 424 -27.32 8.95 47.44
N ALA A 425 -26.48 8.26 46.67
CA ALA A 425 -26.89 7.45 45.53
C ALA A 425 -27.89 6.34 45.93
N LEU A 426 -27.64 5.63 47.04
CA LEU A 426 -28.58 4.63 47.58
C LEU A 426 -29.93 5.26 48.00
N LYS A 427 -29.94 6.53 48.43
CA LYS A 427 -31.18 7.29 48.72
C LYS A 427 -31.92 7.65 47.43
N ALA A 428 -31.22 8.01 46.35
CA ALA A 428 -31.82 8.19 45.03
C ALA A 428 -32.44 6.89 44.49
N ARG A 429 -31.76 5.74 44.66
CA ARG A 429 -32.29 4.41 44.31
C ARG A 429 -33.58 4.09 45.07
N LYS A 430 -33.63 4.36 46.40
CA LYS A 430 -34.86 4.24 47.21
C LYS A 430 -36.00 5.16 46.75
N LYS A 431 -35.69 6.36 46.24
CA LYS A 431 -36.65 7.30 45.63
C LYS A 431 -36.99 7.02 44.15
N LYS A 432 -36.48 5.92 43.57
CA LYS A 432 -36.65 5.54 42.14
C LYS A 432 -36.18 6.64 41.16
N VAL A 433 -35.14 7.39 41.52
CA VAL A 433 -34.50 8.41 40.66
C VAL A 433 -33.25 7.80 40.04
N TYR A 434 -33.43 6.98 39.00
CA TYR A 434 -32.36 6.10 38.48
C TYR A 434 -31.18 6.88 37.88
N TRP A 435 -31.43 7.94 37.11
CA TRP A 435 -30.37 8.76 36.52
C TRP A 435 -29.43 9.37 37.58
N LEU A 436 -29.97 9.74 38.74
CA LEU A 436 -29.25 10.34 39.84
C LEU A 436 -28.47 9.29 40.66
N TYR A 437 -29.08 8.12 40.91
CA TYR A 437 -28.37 6.96 41.45
C TYR A 437 -27.18 6.53 40.58
N HIS A 438 -27.36 6.53 39.25
CA HIS A 438 -26.29 6.19 38.31
C HIS A 438 -25.15 7.23 38.34
N LEU A 439 -25.48 8.53 38.33
CA LEU A 439 -24.49 9.62 38.34
C LEU A 439 -23.70 9.67 39.66
N ASP A 440 -24.38 9.69 40.81
CA ASP A 440 -23.71 9.70 42.13
C ASP A 440 -22.99 8.36 42.40
N GLY A 441 -23.45 7.26 41.83
CA GLY A 441 -22.73 5.98 41.84
C GLY A 441 -21.37 6.04 41.11
N MET A 442 -21.30 6.74 39.97
CA MET A 442 -20.02 6.99 39.28
C MET A 442 -19.12 7.95 40.07
N VAL A 443 -19.67 9.04 40.61
CA VAL A 443 -18.90 10.02 41.40
C VAL A 443 -18.32 9.36 42.67
N SER A 444 -19.09 8.53 43.36
CA SER A 444 -18.61 7.75 44.51
C SER A 444 -17.43 6.84 44.15
N PHE A 445 -17.49 6.12 43.03
CA PHE A 445 -16.36 5.32 42.54
C PHE A 445 -15.13 6.17 42.20
N ILE A 446 -15.31 7.31 41.53
CA ILE A 446 -14.21 8.23 41.17
C ILE A 446 -13.54 8.78 42.44
N LEU A 447 -14.31 9.23 43.44
CA LEU A 447 -13.78 9.72 44.72
C LEU A 447 -13.03 8.63 45.49
N LEU A 448 -13.52 7.37 45.46
CA LEU A 448 -12.84 6.23 46.08
C LEU A 448 -11.53 5.89 45.35
N ALA A 449 -11.53 5.83 44.03
CA ALA A 449 -10.33 5.60 43.22
C ALA A 449 -9.28 6.71 43.44
N LEU A 450 -9.70 7.99 43.48
CA LEU A 450 -8.83 9.10 43.83
C LEU A 450 -8.26 8.96 45.26
N SER A 451 -9.06 8.53 46.24
CA SER A 451 -8.55 8.30 47.60
C SER A 451 -7.49 7.19 47.67
N ILE A 452 -7.59 6.15 46.81
CA ILE A 452 -6.58 5.09 46.69
C ILE A 452 -5.31 5.61 46.01
N ILE A 453 -5.42 6.43 44.97
CA ILE A 453 -4.26 7.09 44.33
C ILE A 453 -3.53 8.02 45.32
N MET A 454 -4.29 8.73 46.17
CA MET A 454 -3.75 9.59 47.23
C MET A 454 -3.16 8.81 48.44
N LEU A 455 -3.00 7.49 48.35
CA LEU A 455 -2.13 6.71 49.25
C LEU A 455 -0.64 6.83 48.89
N ASN A 456 -0.30 7.31 47.68
CA ASN A 456 1.09 7.60 47.31
C ASN A 456 1.71 8.66 48.23
N ASP A 457 0.93 9.67 48.63
CA ASP A 457 1.31 10.69 49.63
C ASP A 457 1.56 10.10 51.03
N TRP A 458 1.16 8.86 51.28
CA TRP A 458 1.41 8.09 52.50
C TRP A 458 2.52 7.05 52.32
N LYS A 459 3.30 7.14 51.22
CA LYS A 459 4.39 6.24 50.83
C LYS A 459 3.97 4.78 50.58
N VAL A 460 2.72 4.56 50.16
CA VAL A 460 2.31 3.25 49.60
C VAL A 460 2.85 3.16 48.17
N GLY A 461 3.55 2.07 47.84
CA GLY A 461 4.14 1.87 46.51
C GLY A 461 3.10 1.91 45.38
N ILE A 462 3.49 2.49 44.24
CA ILE A 462 2.61 2.67 43.08
C ILE A 462 2.16 1.30 42.53
N ASP A 463 3.00 0.29 42.70
CA ASP A 463 2.74 -1.11 42.34
C ASP A 463 1.61 -1.75 43.17
N ILE A 464 1.56 -1.49 44.48
CA ILE A 464 0.43 -1.86 45.35
C ILE A 464 -0.83 -1.06 44.99
N ILE A 465 -0.70 0.24 44.73
CA ILE A 465 -1.84 1.11 44.36
C ILE A 465 -2.51 0.61 43.07
N ALA A 466 -1.73 0.21 42.06
CA ALA A 466 -2.26 -0.40 40.83
C ALA A 466 -3.05 -1.70 41.09
N CYS A 467 -2.54 -2.58 41.95
CA CYS A 467 -3.24 -3.80 42.35
C CYS A 467 -4.58 -3.51 43.06
N ILE A 468 -4.61 -2.55 43.99
CA ILE A 468 -5.83 -2.18 44.73
C ILE A 468 -6.88 -1.54 43.80
N LEU A 469 -6.46 -0.69 42.86
CA LEU A 469 -7.35 -0.10 41.86
C LEU A 469 -7.97 -1.16 40.93
N TYR A 470 -7.18 -2.13 40.48
CA TYR A 470 -7.69 -3.24 39.66
C TYR A 470 -8.68 -4.12 40.45
N ALA A 471 -8.37 -4.42 41.72
CA ALA A 471 -9.28 -5.15 42.61
C ALA A 471 -10.62 -4.41 42.79
N LEU A 472 -10.60 -3.08 42.96
CA LEU A 472 -11.82 -2.28 43.07
C LEU A 472 -12.68 -2.35 41.80
N ILE A 473 -12.07 -2.22 40.62
CA ILE A 473 -12.78 -2.30 39.32
C ILE A 473 -13.46 -3.66 39.15
N LEU A 474 -12.73 -4.76 39.42
CA LEU A 474 -13.29 -6.11 39.35
C LEU A 474 -14.43 -6.32 40.35
N VAL A 475 -14.27 -5.90 41.62
CA VAL A 475 -15.33 -6.03 42.64
C VAL A 475 -16.58 -5.25 42.24
N CYS A 476 -16.43 -4.01 41.76
CA CYS A 476 -17.56 -3.22 41.27
C CYS A 476 -18.27 -3.91 40.08
N LEU A 477 -17.52 -4.42 39.10
CA LEU A 477 -18.05 -5.11 37.93
C LEU A 477 -18.93 -6.32 38.31
N PHE A 478 -18.42 -7.21 39.16
CA PHE A 478 -19.16 -8.39 39.65
C PHE A 478 -20.39 -8.00 40.50
N VAL A 479 -20.27 -6.99 41.36
CA VAL A 479 -21.39 -6.52 42.21
C VAL A 479 -22.51 -5.88 41.37
N LEU A 480 -22.17 -5.09 40.35
CA LEU A 480 -23.16 -4.42 39.50
C LEU A 480 -23.89 -5.40 38.57
N TYR A 481 -23.17 -6.38 38.02
CA TYR A 481 -23.79 -7.48 37.27
C TYR A 481 -24.77 -8.27 38.14
N LYS A 482 -24.36 -8.68 39.35
CA LYS A 482 -25.21 -9.38 40.31
C LYS A 482 -26.46 -8.57 40.71
N ASN A 483 -26.34 -7.25 40.79
CA ASN A 483 -27.45 -6.34 41.08
C ASN A 483 -28.35 -6.03 39.86
N LYS A 484 -28.03 -6.57 38.66
CA LYS A 484 -28.74 -6.34 37.38
C LYS A 484 -28.78 -4.88 36.91
N GLU A 485 -27.81 -4.07 37.32
CA GLU A 485 -27.71 -2.65 36.98
C GLU A 485 -27.07 -2.46 35.59
N THR A 486 -27.85 -2.69 34.53
CA THR A 486 -27.37 -2.87 33.15
C THR A 486 -26.52 -1.72 32.60
N LEU A 487 -26.86 -0.47 32.90
CA LEU A 487 -26.13 0.71 32.42
C LEU A 487 -24.76 0.85 33.11
N LEU A 488 -24.73 0.72 34.45
CA LEU A 488 -23.49 0.78 35.22
C LEU A 488 -22.57 -0.41 34.93
N TYR A 489 -23.13 -1.60 34.73
CA TYR A 489 -22.38 -2.78 34.29
C TYR A 489 -21.64 -2.52 32.96
N LYS A 490 -22.32 -1.97 31.95
CA LYS A 490 -21.69 -1.63 30.66
C LYS A 490 -20.56 -0.62 30.80
N ILE A 491 -20.73 0.40 31.66
CA ILE A 491 -19.66 1.38 31.92
C ILE A 491 -18.46 0.72 32.62
N PHE A 492 -18.68 -0.08 33.66
CA PHE A 492 -17.59 -0.77 34.36
C PHE A 492 -16.88 -1.82 33.51
N PHE A 493 -17.58 -2.47 32.57
CA PHE A 493 -17.00 -3.39 31.60
C PHE A 493 -16.00 -2.67 30.67
N VAL A 494 -16.38 -1.49 30.16
CA VAL A 494 -15.48 -0.62 29.36
C VAL A 494 -14.32 -0.08 30.22
N ILE A 495 -14.57 0.30 31.49
CA ILE A 495 -13.49 0.68 32.42
C ILE A 495 -12.50 -0.48 32.62
N ASN A 496 -12.97 -1.74 32.69
CA ASN A 496 -12.07 -2.90 32.81
C ASN A 496 -11.23 -3.13 31.55
N GLN A 497 -11.73 -2.82 30.35
CA GLN A 497 -10.93 -2.85 29.11
C GLN A 497 -9.80 -1.81 29.15
N PHE A 498 -10.11 -0.55 29.50
CA PHE A 498 -9.08 0.49 29.66
C PHE A 498 -8.10 0.19 30.81
N ALA A 499 -8.58 -0.40 31.91
CA ALA A 499 -7.74 -0.82 33.03
C ALA A 499 -6.78 -1.95 32.63
N ALA A 500 -7.24 -2.95 31.87
CA ALA A 500 -6.38 -4.02 31.35
C ALA A 500 -5.24 -3.48 30.47
N ALA A 501 -5.55 -2.56 29.54
CA ALA A 501 -4.55 -1.90 28.71
C ALA A 501 -3.58 -1.03 29.55
N GLY A 502 -4.10 -0.27 30.51
CA GLY A 502 -3.30 0.56 31.41
C GLY A 502 -2.38 -0.25 32.33
N LEU A 503 -2.84 -1.40 32.84
CA LEU A 503 -2.05 -2.32 33.66
C LEU A 503 -0.95 -2.99 32.86
N LEU A 504 -1.20 -3.34 31.59
CA LEU A 504 -0.18 -3.86 30.68
C LEU A 504 0.92 -2.82 30.44
N PHE A 505 0.55 -1.57 30.15
CA PHE A 505 1.50 -0.46 29.99
C PHE A 505 2.28 -0.16 31.29
N PHE A 506 1.60 -0.12 32.45
CA PHE A 506 2.23 0.03 33.75
C PHE A 506 3.23 -1.11 34.05
N SER A 507 2.88 -2.35 33.73
CA SER A 507 3.74 -3.53 33.91
C SER A 507 5.01 -3.47 33.04
N ILE A 508 4.92 -2.89 31.84
CA ILE A 508 6.10 -2.62 31.00
C ILE A 508 7.00 -1.57 31.68
N LEU A 509 6.45 -0.45 32.15
CA LEU A 509 7.21 0.60 32.83
C LEU A 509 7.88 0.13 34.14
N LEU A 510 7.22 -0.79 34.85
CA LEU A 510 7.71 -1.45 36.05
C LEU A 510 8.95 -2.31 35.76
N ILE A 511 8.95 -3.04 34.64
CA ILE A 511 10.07 -3.90 34.21
C ILE A 511 11.20 -3.08 33.59
N SER A 512 10.90 -2.00 32.87
CA SER A 512 11.92 -1.08 32.32
C SER A 512 12.56 -0.16 33.36
N LYS A 513 12.33 -0.41 34.66
CA LYS A 513 12.86 0.36 35.81
C LYS A 513 12.69 1.87 35.64
N SER A 514 11.53 2.28 35.14
CA SER A 514 11.24 3.68 34.80
C SER A 514 10.65 4.48 35.96
N PHE A 515 10.38 3.83 37.09
CA PHE A 515 10.12 4.46 38.39
C PHE A 515 11.32 4.26 39.31
N GLU A 516 11.50 5.13 40.31
CA GLU A 516 12.55 5.00 41.31
C GLU A 516 12.27 3.79 42.24
N ASP A 517 13.32 3.07 42.67
CA ASP A 517 13.20 1.93 43.59
C ASP A 517 12.51 2.29 44.92
N ALA A 518 12.50 3.57 45.31
CA ALA A 518 11.79 4.07 46.50
C ALA A 518 10.26 4.20 46.31
N GLN A 519 9.74 4.01 45.10
CA GLN A 519 8.32 4.14 44.74
C GLN A 519 7.66 2.78 44.42
N ILE A 520 8.45 1.70 44.37
CA ILE A 520 8.03 0.31 44.08
C ILE A 520 8.25 -0.54 45.32
N THR A 521 7.33 -1.47 45.61
CA THR A 521 7.49 -2.44 46.70
C THR A 521 8.23 -3.70 46.23
N SER A 522 7.79 -4.29 45.12
CA SER A 522 8.51 -5.36 44.42
C SER A 522 7.90 -5.60 43.04
N ALA A 523 8.70 -5.41 41.99
CA ALA A 523 8.28 -5.67 40.61
C ALA A 523 7.86 -7.14 40.41
N LEU A 524 8.68 -8.11 40.83
CA LEU A 524 8.40 -9.54 40.70
C LEU A 524 7.11 -9.94 41.44
N ALA A 525 6.94 -9.51 42.69
CA ALA A 525 5.75 -9.86 43.47
C ALA A 525 4.47 -9.24 42.87
N THR A 526 4.54 -7.98 42.41
CA THR A 526 3.43 -7.31 41.73
C THR A 526 3.06 -8.03 40.43
N MET A 527 4.03 -8.43 39.60
CA MET A 527 3.76 -9.20 38.38
C MET A 527 3.06 -10.53 38.69
N ILE A 528 3.47 -11.25 39.75
CA ILE A 528 2.82 -12.48 40.20
C ILE A 528 1.37 -12.20 40.65
N VAL A 529 1.16 -11.16 41.48
CA VAL A 529 -0.18 -10.80 41.99
C VAL A 529 -1.12 -10.40 40.86
N LEU A 530 -0.69 -9.53 39.94
CA LEU A 530 -1.49 -9.11 38.79
C LEU A 530 -1.81 -10.30 37.86
N SER A 531 -0.84 -11.17 37.57
CA SER A 531 -1.08 -12.41 36.80
C SER A 531 -2.14 -13.30 37.45
N ILE A 532 -2.07 -13.50 38.78
CA ILE A 532 -3.04 -14.32 39.52
C ILE A 532 -4.42 -13.66 39.54
N MET A 533 -4.50 -12.34 39.76
CA MET A 533 -5.77 -11.61 39.74
C MET A 533 -6.46 -11.66 38.37
N ALA A 534 -5.70 -11.40 37.29
CA ALA A 534 -6.21 -11.45 35.93
C ALA A 534 -6.66 -12.87 35.55
N LEU A 535 -5.91 -13.90 35.95
CA LEU A 535 -6.24 -15.32 35.70
C LEU A 535 -7.43 -15.81 36.54
N ALA A 536 -7.66 -15.26 37.73
CA ALA A 536 -8.76 -15.64 38.61
C ALA A 536 -10.13 -15.34 37.98
N VAL A 537 -10.26 -14.30 37.15
CA VAL A 537 -11.52 -13.91 36.50
C VAL A 537 -12.03 -15.01 35.53
N PRO A 538 -11.30 -15.42 34.46
CA PRO A 538 -11.77 -16.47 33.56
C PRO A 538 -11.91 -17.83 34.25
N VAL A 539 -11.09 -18.13 35.28
CA VAL A 539 -11.25 -19.35 36.09
C VAL A 539 -12.57 -19.31 36.86
N PHE A 540 -12.90 -18.20 37.53
CA PHE A 540 -14.14 -18.04 38.26
C PHE A 540 -15.36 -18.07 37.35
N SER A 541 -15.31 -17.37 36.20
CA SER A 541 -16.38 -17.39 35.18
C SER A 541 -16.54 -18.76 34.51
N SER A 542 -15.46 -19.54 34.35
CA SER A 542 -15.54 -20.93 33.85
C SER A 542 -16.15 -21.89 34.88
N ILE A 543 -15.94 -21.66 36.18
CA ILE A 543 -16.59 -22.41 37.27
C ILE A 543 -18.07 -21.99 37.41
N LYS A 544 -18.36 -20.69 37.31
CA LYS A 544 -19.68 -20.08 37.46
C LYS A 544 -20.15 -19.48 36.14
N LYS A 545 -20.78 -20.32 35.31
CA LYS A 545 -21.33 -19.93 34.00
C LYS A 545 -22.33 -18.76 34.05
N GLU A 546 -22.95 -18.48 35.20
CA GLU A 546 -23.75 -17.25 35.43
C GLU A 546 -22.97 -15.95 35.21
N PHE A 547 -21.64 -15.98 35.28
CA PHE A 547 -20.75 -14.83 35.09
C PHE A 547 -19.95 -14.88 33.79
N LEU A 548 -20.21 -15.83 32.87
CA LEU A 548 -19.42 -15.97 31.65
C LEU A 548 -19.35 -14.66 30.86
N SER A 549 -20.49 -13.96 30.73
CA SER A 549 -20.62 -12.70 30.00
C SER A 549 -19.90 -11.49 30.63
N ILE A 550 -19.34 -11.61 31.85
CA ILE A 550 -18.60 -10.52 32.51
C ILE A 550 -17.24 -10.26 31.84
N ASP A 551 -16.69 -11.28 31.19
CA ASP A 551 -15.28 -11.30 30.78
C ASP A 551 -15.09 -11.55 29.27
N ILE A 552 -16.16 -11.72 28.50
CA ILE A 552 -16.09 -11.96 27.04
C ILE A 552 -15.56 -10.72 26.33
N LEU A 553 -14.42 -10.85 25.65
CA LEU A 553 -13.91 -9.87 24.69
C LEU A 553 -14.44 -10.10 23.27
N ASP A 554 -14.56 -11.37 22.88
CA ASP A 554 -15.05 -11.79 21.56
C ASP A 554 -16.02 -12.97 21.71
N GLU A 555 -17.27 -12.77 21.28
CA GLU A 555 -18.34 -13.77 21.30
C GLU A 555 -18.10 -14.91 20.28
N LYS A 556 -17.46 -14.63 19.13
CA LYS A 556 -17.21 -15.61 18.06
C LYS A 556 -16.21 -16.68 18.50
N TYR A 557 -15.14 -16.27 19.19
CA TYR A 557 -14.10 -17.17 19.68
C TYR A 557 -14.18 -17.43 21.20
N SER A 558 -15.18 -16.90 21.91
CA SER A 558 -15.34 -17.02 23.37
C SER A 558 -14.10 -16.60 24.18
N LEU A 559 -13.37 -15.59 23.70
CA LEU A 559 -12.12 -15.14 24.31
C LEU A 559 -12.40 -14.25 25.53
N SER A 560 -11.59 -14.43 26.57
CA SER A 560 -11.66 -13.67 27.81
C SER A 560 -10.66 -12.51 27.82
N LEU A 561 -11.15 -11.31 28.16
CA LEU A 561 -10.35 -10.09 28.30
C LEU A 561 -9.28 -10.25 29.38
N ASN A 562 -9.68 -10.66 30.59
CA ASN A 562 -8.76 -10.78 31.71
C ASN A 562 -7.83 -12.00 31.57
N GLY A 563 -8.25 -13.03 30.81
CA GLY A 563 -7.39 -14.14 30.42
C GLY A 563 -6.31 -13.77 29.39
N ILE A 564 -6.62 -12.91 28.41
CA ILE A 564 -5.61 -12.34 27.52
C ILE A 564 -4.63 -11.46 28.30
N LEU A 565 -5.13 -10.64 29.24
CA LEU A 565 -4.29 -9.87 30.16
C LEU A 565 -3.38 -10.81 30.99
N ALA A 566 -3.90 -11.92 31.50
CA ALA A 566 -3.11 -12.90 32.26
C ALA A 566 -1.98 -13.53 31.41
N ILE A 567 -2.22 -13.81 30.13
CA ILE A 567 -1.16 -14.27 29.20
C ILE A 567 -0.07 -13.20 29.08
N ALA A 568 -0.45 -11.95 28.81
CA ALA A 568 0.51 -10.84 28.65
C ALA A 568 1.33 -10.60 29.94
N LEU A 569 0.68 -10.60 31.11
CA LEU A 569 1.34 -10.47 32.41
C LEU A 569 2.27 -11.66 32.70
N CYS A 570 1.92 -12.89 32.32
CA CYS A 570 2.81 -14.04 32.44
C CYS A 570 4.02 -13.98 31.49
N ILE A 571 3.92 -13.34 30.32
CA ILE A 571 5.08 -13.07 29.45
C ILE A 571 5.99 -12.02 30.08
N LEU A 572 5.41 -10.94 30.61
CA LEU A 572 6.16 -9.89 31.32
C LEU A 572 6.83 -10.43 32.60
N LEU A 573 6.17 -11.34 33.33
CA LEU A 573 6.76 -12.08 34.45
C LEU A 573 7.99 -12.89 34.01
N LEU A 574 7.97 -13.53 32.83
CA LEU A 574 9.14 -14.24 32.31
C LEU A 574 10.33 -13.31 32.09
N PHE A 575 10.11 -12.11 31.52
CA PHE A 575 11.17 -11.12 31.38
C PHE A 575 11.78 -10.70 32.74
N GLN A 576 10.94 -10.45 33.75
CA GLN A 576 11.43 -10.13 35.10
C GLN A 576 12.20 -11.30 35.73
N THR A 577 11.71 -12.53 35.59
CA THR A 577 12.42 -13.72 36.12
C THR A 577 13.78 -13.94 35.44
N ASN A 578 13.94 -13.62 34.16
CA ASN A 578 15.24 -13.66 33.47
C ASN A 578 16.20 -12.56 33.96
N ALA A 579 15.70 -11.44 34.47
CA ALA A 579 16.53 -10.37 35.03
C ALA A 579 16.99 -10.62 36.47
N GLU A 580 16.25 -11.43 37.24
CA GLU A 580 16.51 -11.68 38.68
C GLU A 580 17.09 -13.06 39.01
N LEU A 581 16.85 -14.10 38.20
CA LEU A 581 17.32 -15.47 38.48
C LEU A 581 18.66 -15.80 37.80
N LEU A 582 19.57 -16.38 38.59
CA LEU A 582 20.86 -16.89 38.14
C LEU A 582 20.73 -18.09 37.16
N HIS A 583 21.78 -18.30 36.36
CA HIS A 583 22.03 -19.52 35.56
C HIS A 583 20.85 -20.04 34.71
N ASN A 584 20.18 -19.15 33.96
CA ASN A 584 19.12 -19.50 33.00
C ASN A 584 17.93 -20.27 33.61
N LEU A 585 17.73 -20.21 34.93
CA LEU A 585 16.64 -20.91 35.63
C LEU A 585 15.24 -20.46 35.19
N PHE A 586 15.11 -19.26 34.59
CA PHE A 586 13.86 -18.79 33.98
C PHE A 586 13.33 -19.74 32.88
N VAL A 587 14.19 -20.54 32.22
CA VAL A 587 13.76 -21.58 31.26
C VAL A 587 12.93 -22.67 31.96
N THR A 588 13.24 -22.98 33.22
CA THR A 588 12.45 -23.89 34.06
C THR A 588 11.11 -23.27 34.46
N VAL A 589 11.09 -21.96 34.72
CA VAL A 589 9.84 -21.21 34.98
C VAL A 589 8.95 -21.19 33.73
N LEU A 590 9.53 -20.99 32.54
CA LEU A 590 8.84 -21.09 31.25
C LEU A 590 8.20 -22.48 31.04
N PHE A 591 8.92 -23.57 31.31
CA PHE A 591 8.34 -24.91 31.24
C PHE A 591 7.22 -25.11 32.27
N PHE A 592 7.37 -24.61 33.50
CA PHE A 592 6.31 -24.66 34.52
C PHE A 592 5.05 -23.89 34.10
N ILE A 593 5.20 -22.69 33.52
CA ILE A 593 4.10 -21.90 32.98
C ILE A 593 3.45 -22.65 31.80
N ALA A 594 4.23 -23.13 30.83
CA ALA A 594 3.71 -23.87 29.68
C ALA A 594 2.89 -25.11 30.10
N VAL A 595 3.40 -25.91 31.04
CA VAL A 595 2.68 -27.06 31.61
C VAL A 595 1.42 -26.63 32.38
N SER A 596 1.47 -25.51 33.11
CA SER A 596 0.32 -24.96 33.83
C SER A 596 -0.81 -24.54 32.89
N TRP A 597 -0.51 -23.85 31.78
CA TRP A 597 -1.51 -23.51 30.76
C TRP A 597 -2.03 -24.75 30.03
N CYS A 598 -1.20 -25.79 29.81
CA CYS A 598 -1.67 -27.09 29.32
C CYS A 598 -2.68 -27.73 30.28
N PHE A 599 -2.42 -27.68 31.60
CA PHE A 599 -3.32 -28.21 32.62
C PHE A 599 -4.64 -27.42 32.71
N LEU A 600 -4.57 -26.07 32.65
CA LEU A 600 -5.76 -25.21 32.63
C LEU A 600 -6.67 -25.53 31.44
N GLN A 601 -6.10 -25.67 30.23
CA GLN A 601 -6.90 -26.00 29.06
C GLN A 601 -7.50 -27.41 29.12
N ASN A 602 -6.73 -28.41 29.58
CA ASN A 602 -7.24 -29.77 29.77
C ASN A 602 -8.42 -29.81 30.78
N LYS A 603 -8.33 -29.02 31.86
CA LYS A 603 -9.34 -28.95 32.93
C LYS A 603 -10.59 -28.17 32.56
N PHE A 604 -10.46 -27.01 31.92
CA PHE A 604 -11.57 -26.06 31.71
C PHE A 604 -12.08 -25.98 30.26
N LYS A 605 -11.30 -26.42 29.26
CA LYS A 605 -11.68 -26.50 27.84
C LYS A 605 -12.30 -25.19 27.31
N ASN A 606 -11.57 -24.09 27.50
CA ASN A 606 -11.97 -22.72 27.14
C ASN A 606 -10.89 -22.12 26.23
N ASN A 607 -11.33 -21.48 25.15
CA ASN A 607 -10.48 -21.01 24.06
C ASN A 607 -9.35 -20.08 24.51
N THR A 608 -9.55 -19.33 25.59
CA THR A 608 -8.53 -18.44 26.15
C THR A 608 -7.37 -19.19 26.81
N PHE A 609 -7.64 -20.35 27.46
CA PHE A 609 -6.57 -21.19 28.01
C PHE A 609 -5.79 -21.91 26.89
N ASP A 610 -6.43 -22.20 25.76
CA ASP A 610 -5.78 -22.80 24.59
C ASP A 610 -4.85 -21.81 23.88
N LEU A 611 -5.30 -20.55 23.69
CA LEU A 611 -4.47 -19.43 23.23
C LEU A 611 -3.20 -19.29 24.09
N GLY A 612 -3.35 -19.24 25.41
CA GLY A 612 -2.22 -19.19 26.34
C GLY A 612 -1.32 -20.43 26.23
N ARG A 613 -1.89 -21.63 26.14
CA ARG A 613 -1.13 -22.89 25.97
C ARG A 613 -0.24 -22.84 24.73
N MET A 614 -0.77 -22.39 23.60
CA MET A 614 -0.03 -22.30 22.34
C MET A 614 1.06 -21.23 22.38
N ILE A 615 0.79 -20.08 22.99
CA ILE A 615 1.80 -19.01 23.16
C ILE A 615 2.98 -19.51 24.00
N PHE A 616 2.74 -20.11 25.17
CA PHE A 616 3.83 -20.62 26.01
C PHE A 616 4.52 -21.88 25.43
N TYR A 617 3.84 -22.65 24.58
CA TYR A 617 4.45 -23.73 23.81
C TYR A 617 5.44 -23.20 22.75
N CYS A 618 5.04 -22.21 21.95
CA CYS A 618 5.92 -21.57 20.97
C CYS A 618 7.10 -20.84 21.63
N LEU A 619 6.86 -20.13 22.74
CA LEU A 619 7.93 -19.51 23.54
C LEU A 619 8.91 -20.56 24.10
N SER A 620 8.42 -21.71 24.58
CA SER A 620 9.26 -22.82 25.05
C SER A 620 10.23 -23.31 23.97
N ILE A 621 9.77 -23.45 22.72
CA ILE A 621 10.62 -23.83 21.58
C ILE A 621 11.66 -22.74 21.30
N GLY A 622 11.22 -21.51 21.04
CA GLY A 622 12.09 -20.42 20.60
C GLY A 622 13.17 -20.06 21.63
N ILE A 623 12.78 -19.89 22.89
CA ILE A 623 13.70 -19.54 23.98
C ILE A 623 14.69 -20.67 24.23
N THR A 624 14.25 -21.93 24.30
CA THR A 624 15.17 -23.05 24.55
C THR A 624 16.23 -23.19 23.46
N VAL A 625 15.83 -23.11 22.18
CA VAL A 625 16.78 -23.19 21.05
C VAL A 625 17.75 -22.01 21.07
N ALA A 626 17.28 -20.78 21.35
CA ALA A 626 18.14 -19.61 21.47
C ALA A 626 19.12 -19.71 22.65
N THR A 627 18.65 -20.11 23.84
CA THR A 627 19.48 -20.27 25.05
C THR A 627 20.56 -21.34 24.85
N ILE A 628 20.21 -22.51 24.28
CA ILE A 628 21.19 -23.58 23.99
C ILE A 628 22.22 -23.10 22.95
N ASN A 629 21.82 -22.32 21.94
CA ASN A 629 22.75 -21.80 20.93
C ASN A 629 23.70 -20.71 21.48
N LEU A 630 23.23 -19.86 22.39
CA LEU A 630 23.98 -18.70 22.90
C LEU A 630 24.84 -19.02 24.13
N GLN A 631 24.42 -19.95 25.00
CA GLN A 631 25.18 -20.28 26.22
C GLN A 631 26.41 -21.15 25.91
N HIS A 632 27.46 -21.08 26.75
CA HIS A 632 28.61 -22.00 26.64
C HIS A 632 28.19 -23.48 26.81
N LYS A 633 29.01 -24.43 26.35
CA LYS A 633 28.74 -25.88 26.44
C LYS A 633 28.50 -26.26 27.91
N SER A 634 27.33 -26.82 28.23
CA SER A 634 26.86 -27.04 29.60
C SER A 634 25.97 -28.27 29.71
N ASN A 635 26.01 -28.98 30.85
CA ASN A 635 25.11 -30.11 31.12
C ASN A 635 23.63 -29.68 31.11
N TYR A 636 23.34 -28.39 31.37
CA TYR A 636 22.00 -27.84 31.25
C TYR A 636 21.48 -27.79 29.79
N ASP A 637 22.34 -27.82 28.77
CA ASP A 637 21.90 -27.91 27.36
C ASP A 637 21.01 -29.15 27.14
N PHE A 638 21.46 -30.31 27.64
CA PHE A 638 20.73 -31.57 27.52
C PHE A 638 19.48 -31.59 28.39
N ALA A 639 19.52 -30.99 29.58
CA ALA A 639 18.35 -30.86 30.45
C ALA A 639 17.25 -29.97 29.84
N PHE A 640 17.63 -28.84 29.23
CA PHE A 640 16.70 -27.95 28.53
C PHE A 640 16.15 -28.61 27.25
N ALA A 641 16.98 -29.31 26.47
CA ALA A 641 16.51 -30.07 25.31
C ALA A 641 15.51 -31.17 25.68
N LEU A 642 15.77 -31.91 26.78
CA LEU A 642 14.85 -32.94 27.29
C LEU A 642 13.55 -32.31 27.83
N GLY A 643 13.65 -31.20 28.57
CA GLY A 643 12.48 -30.43 29.04
C GLY A 643 11.59 -29.95 27.89
N LEU A 644 12.19 -29.42 26.83
CA LEU A 644 11.47 -29.03 25.61
C LEU A 644 10.79 -30.25 24.95
N LEU A 645 11.48 -31.39 24.85
CA LEU A 645 10.89 -32.61 24.30
C LEU A 645 9.71 -33.12 25.14
N VAL A 646 9.70 -32.94 26.46
CA VAL A 646 8.55 -33.22 27.33
C VAL A 646 7.39 -32.26 27.05
N VAL A 647 7.65 -30.95 26.88
CA VAL A 647 6.60 -29.97 26.52
C VAL A 647 6.00 -30.27 25.13
N ILE A 648 6.83 -30.64 24.15
CA ILE A 648 6.39 -31.10 22.82
C ILE A 648 5.55 -32.38 22.96
N ALA A 649 6.01 -33.38 23.71
CA ALA A 649 5.31 -34.65 23.87
C ALA A 649 3.94 -34.50 24.56
N TYR A 650 3.80 -33.59 25.52
CA TYR A 650 2.53 -33.33 26.18
C TYR A 650 1.54 -32.57 25.27
N ASN A 651 2.02 -31.58 24.50
CA ASN A 651 1.18 -30.91 23.49
C ASN A 651 0.80 -31.84 22.33
N TRP A 652 1.64 -32.81 21.96
CA TRP A 652 1.35 -33.81 20.90
C TRP A 652 0.16 -34.73 21.23
N GLN A 653 -0.17 -34.90 22.52
CA GLN A 653 -1.29 -35.74 22.99
C GLN A 653 -2.61 -34.97 23.15
N GLN A 654 -2.55 -33.64 23.27
CA GLN A 654 -3.72 -32.76 23.41
C GLN A 654 -4.24 -32.32 22.02
N LYS A 655 -5.46 -31.76 21.97
CA LYS A 655 -6.10 -31.28 20.72
C LYS A 655 -6.69 -29.88 20.90
N ASN A 656 -6.78 -29.12 19.79
CA ASN A 656 -7.11 -27.68 19.69
C ASN A 656 -6.00 -26.78 20.26
N TRP A 657 -5.91 -25.47 20.04
CA TRP A 657 -6.72 -24.46 19.31
C TRP A 657 -6.62 -24.59 17.78
N PHE A 658 -7.70 -24.35 17.02
CA PHE A 658 -9.06 -24.85 17.27
C PHE A 658 -9.41 -25.75 16.09
N ASN A 659 -9.38 -27.05 16.36
CA ASN A 659 -9.67 -28.15 15.46
C ASN A 659 -8.72 -28.32 14.24
N ASN A 660 -7.68 -27.50 14.08
CA ASN A 660 -6.58 -27.77 13.14
C ASN A 660 -5.32 -28.30 13.85
N ASP A 661 -5.28 -29.63 14.07
CA ASP A 661 -4.15 -30.38 14.64
C ASP A 661 -2.80 -30.15 13.92
N PHE A 662 -2.78 -29.53 12.72
CA PHE A 662 -1.56 -29.25 11.97
C PHE A 662 -0.54 -28.42 12.76
N ILE A 663 -0.95 -27.24 13.26
CA ILE A 663 -0.01 -26.23 13.80
C ILE A 663 0.74 -26.77 15.02
N ILE A 664 0.04 -27.49 15.91
CA ILE A 664 0.60 -28.09 17.13
C ILE A 664 1.71 -29.11 16.80
N ARG A 665 1.45 -29.97 15.81
CA ARG A 665 2.39 -31.01 15.34
C ARG A 665 3.52 -30.40 14.51
N PHE A 666 3.24 -29.42 13.67
CA PHE A 666 4.22 -28.67 12.90
C PHE A 666 5.26 -28.00 13.80
N MET A 667 4.82 -27.22 14.80
CA MET A 667 5.72 -26.58 15.77
C MET A 667 6.56 -27.62 16.53
N GLY A 668 5.97 -28.77 16.89
CA GLY A 668 6.70 -29.87 17.53
C GLY A 668 7.78 -30.49 16.63
N ILE A 669 7.46 -30.73 15.36
CA ILE A 669 8.40 -31.25 14.34
C ILE A 669 9.54 -30.26 14.10
N ILE A 670 9.24 -28.97 13.92
CA ILE A 670 10.25 -27.92 13.75
C ILE A 670 11.12 -27.79 15.00
N GLY A 671 10.52 -27.68 16.19
CA GLY A 671 11.23 -27.49 17.45
C GLY A 671 12.18 -28.64 17.80
N ALA A 672 11.74 -29.89 17.62
CA ALA A 672 12.57 -31.07 17.83
C ALA A 672 13.78 -31.11 16.86
N ASN A 673 13.58 -30.74 15.60
CA ASN A 673 14.67 -30.69 14.62
C ASN A 673 15.63 -29.52 14.85
N ALA A 674 15.12 -28.35 15.27
CA ALA A 674 15.95 -27.19 15.59
C ALA A 674 16.89 -27.45 16.76
N VAL A 675 16.40 -28.07 17.86
CA VAL A 675 17.25 -28.39 19.01
C VAL A 675 18.29 -29.47 18.68
N LEU A 676 17.93 -30.49 17.88
CA LEU A 676 18.88 -31.50 17.40
C LEU A 676 19.97 -30.89 16.51
N PHE A 677 19.62 -29.99 15.60
CA PHE A 677 20.58 -29.30 14.74
C PHE A 677 21.56 -28.42 15.52
N VAL A 678 21.07 -27.61 16.48
CA VAL A 678 21.92 -26.79 17.34
C VAL A 678 22.85 -27.66 18.19
N LEU A 679 22.37 -28.78 18.75
CA LEU A 679 23.22 -29.72 19.50
C LEU A 679 24.32 -30.33 18.61
N VAL A 680 24.00 -30.79 17.39
CA VAL A 680 25.00 -31.31 16.44
C VAL A 680 26.03 -30.24 16.07
N TYR A 681 25.63 -29.01 15.80
CA TYR A 681 26.57 -27.94 15.47
C TYR A 681 27.46 -27.56 16.67
N LYS A 682 26.86 -27.37 17.85
CA LYS A 682 27.55 -26.96 19.08
C LYS A 682 28.53 -28.01 19.60
N TYR A 683 28.19 -29.29 19.53
CA TYR A 683 28.99 -30.37 20.12
C TYR A 683 29.86 -31.14 19.12
N LEU A 684 29.52 -31.21 17.83
CA LEU A 684 30.23 -32.02 16.83
C LEU A 684 30.93 -31.20 15.73
N GLY A 685 30.89 -29.87 15.78
CA GLY A 685 31.48 -28.98 14.76
C GLY A 685 32.99 -29.18 14.49
N ASP A 686 33.72 -29.69 15.49
CA ASP A 686 35.15 -30.00 15.40
C ASP A 686 35.43 -31.35 14.68
N HIS A 687 34.39 -32.18 14.45
CA HIS A 687 34.50 -33.54 13.93
C HIS A 687 33.77 -33.70 12.58
N THR A 688 34.27 -33.02 11.54
CA THR A 688 33.71 -32.96 10.17
C THR A 688 32.95 -34.20 9.69
N ILE A 689 33.58 -35.38 9.67
CA ILE A 689 32.95 -36.62 9.16
C ILE A 689 31.77 -37.04 10.04
N LEU A 690 31.94 -37.00 11.36
CA LEU A 690 30.89 -37.31 12.34
C LEU A 690 29.74 -36.29 12.27
N GLN A 691 30.03 -35.02 12.00
CA GLN A 691 29.02 -33.97 11.82
C GLN A 691 28.17 -34.21 10.55
N VAL A 692 28.81 -34.52 9.42
CA VAL A 692 28.12 -34.88 8.15
C VAL A 692 27.22 -36.10 8.34
N PHE A 693 27.71 -37.18 8.96
CA PHE A 693 26.88 -38.35 9.24
C PHE A 693 25.81 -38.10 10.31
N SER A 694 26.01 -37.17 11.25
CA SER A 694 24.98 -36.80 12.23
C SER A 694 23.83 -36.01 11.58
N LEU A 695 24.12 -35.13 10.62
CA LEU A 695 23.07 -34.47 9.82
C LEU A 695 22.31 -35.51 8.97
N ALA A 696 23.01 -36.44 8.33
CA ALA A 696 22.37 -37.54 7.60
C ALA A 696 21.54 -38.47 8.53
N ALA A 697 21.96 -38.66 9.78
CA ALA A 697 21.19 -39.40 10.78
C ALA A 697 19.91 -38.64 11.19
N ILE A 698 19.95 -37.31 11.35
CA ILE A 698 18.73 -36.50 11.57
C ILE A 698 17.78 -36.62 10.37
N ALA A 699 18.29 -36.64 9.14
CA ALA A 699 17.46 -36.90 7.95
C ALA A 699 16.75 -38.25 8.06
N VAL A 700 17.49 -39.34 8.33
CA VAL A 700 16.93 -40.69 8.51
C VAL A 700 15.93 -40.75 9.68
N LEU A 701 16.16 -40.05 10.79
CA LEU A 701 15.21 -39.97 11.90
C LEU A 701 13.88 -39.33 11.49
N ASN A 702 13.88 -38.27 10.67
CA ASN A 702 12.64 -37.70 10.13
C ASN A 702 11.91 -38.70 9.21
N HIS A 703 12.63 -39.41 8.35
CA HIS A 703 12.09 -40.45 7.46
C HIS A 703 11.44 -41.62 8.23
N GLU A 704 12.08 -42.13 9.29
CA GLU A 704 11.52 -43.22 10.09
C GLU A 704 10.40 -42.73 11.03
N PHE A 705 10.50 -41.55 11.64
CA PHE A 705 9.43 -40.96 12.46
C PHE A 705 8.15 -40.73 11.65
N LEU A 706 8.30 -40.28 10.40
CA LEU A 706 7.23 -40.17 9.42
C LEU A 706 6.58 -41.52 9.15
N TRP A 707 7.36 -42.55 8.83
CA TRP A 707 6.84 -43.90 8.55
C TRP A 707 6.13 -44.54 9.77
N ILE A 708 6.64 -44.32 10.99
CA ILE A 708 6.05 -44.79 12.24
C ILE A 708 4.68 -44.13 12.50
N ASN A 709 4.54 -42.83 12.23
CA ASN A 709 3.30 -42.10 12.46
C ASN A 709 2.28 -42.22 11.31
N TYR A 710 2.75 -42.37 10.06
CA TYR A 710 1.92 -42.72 8.91
C TYR A 710 1.12 -44.01 9.16
N LYS A 711 1.80 -45.07 9.64
CA LYS A 711 1.15 -46.33 10.05
C LYS A 711 0.14 -46.19 11.19
N LYS A 712 0.28 -45.16 12.04
CA LYS A 712 -0.66 -44.85 13.13
C LYS A 712 -1.81 -43.92 12.71
N LYS A 713 -1.82 -43.44 11.45
CA LYS A 713 -2.74 -42.41 10.94
C LYS A 713 -2.79 -41.17 11.84
N SER A 714 -1.66 -40.82 12.47
CA SER A 714 -1.54 -39.71 13.43
C SER A 714 -1.04 -38.39 12.81
N LEU A 715 -0.69 -38.39 11.53
CA LEU A 715 -0.31 -37.19 10.76
C LEU A 715 -1.44 -36.76 9.82
N ILE A 716 -1.41 -35.46 9.51
CA ILE A 716 -2.15 -34.86 8.39
C ILE A 716 -1.16 -34.75 7.23
N ALA A 717 -1.63 -34.84 5.98
CA ALA A 717 -0.80 -34.79 4.78
C ALA A 717 0.23 -33.64 4.76
N ILE A 718 -0.07 -32.46 5.33
CA ILE A 718 0.90 -31.35 5.38
C ILE A 718 2.08 -31.66 6.32
N ASN A 719 1.84 -32.35 7.46
CA ASN A 719 2.91 -32.80 8.36
C ASN A 719 3.76 -33.92 7.72
N GLU A 720 3.17 -34.76 6.85
CA GLU A 720 3.95 -35.72 6.05
C GLU A 720 4.92 -34.99 5.12
N THR A 721 4.44 -33.98 4.37
CA THR A 721 5.27 -33.14 3.50
C THR A 721 6.41 -32.48 4.28
N VAL A 722 6.15 -31.92 5.46
CA VAL A 722 7.15 -31.22 6.28
C VAL A 722 8.26 -32.18 6.75
N LEU A 723 7.92 -33.41 7.14
CA LEU A 723 8.93 -34.42 7.51
C LEU A 723 9.76 -34.88 6.30
N TYR A 724 9.18 -35.01 5.10
CA TYR A 724 9.96 -35.24 3.87
C TYR A 724 10.87 -34.04 3.52
N LEU A 725 10.39 -32.81 3.66
CA LEU A 725 11.19 -31.60 3.42
C LEU A 725 12.37 -31.50 4.40
N LEU A 726 12.18 -31.86 5.68
CA LEU A 726 13.26 -31.91 6.65
C LEU A 726 14.26 -33.03 6.36
N TYR A 727 13.81 -34.22 5.92
CA TYR A 727 14.73 -35.25 5.40
C TYR A 727 15.61 -34.69 4.27
N PHE A 728 15.03 -34.01 3.29
CA PHE A 728 15.82 -33.42 2.19
C PHE A 728 16.71 -32.26 2.67
N LEU A 729 16.23 -31.38 3.54
CA LEU A 729 17.02 -30.29 4.12
C LEU A 729 18.28 -30.82 4.81
N PHE A 730 18.15 -31.81 5.70
CA PHE A 730 19.29 -32.36 6.43
C PHE A 730 20.22 -33.20 5.53
N THR A 731 19.69 -33.86 4.49
CA THR A 731 20.53 -34.56 3.50
C THR A 731 21.31 -33.57 2.63
N ILE A 732 20.68 -32.47 2.20
CA ILE A 732 21.33 -31.39 1.44
C ILE A 732 22.37 -30.66 2.32
N LEU A 733 22.06 -30.38 3.59
CA LEU A 733 23.01 -29.80 4.54
C LEU A 733 24.21 -30.72 4.78
N ALA A 734 24.02 -32.04 4.88
CA ALA A 734 25.12 -33.01 4.98
C ALA A 734 26.00 -32.98 3.72
N SER A 735 25.41 -33.04 2.53
CA SER A 735 26.13 -32.95 1.24
C SER A 735 26.83 -31.60 1.02
N ALA A 736 26.24 -30.50 1.47
CA ALA A 736 26.82 -29.16 1.35
C ALA A 736 27.96 -28.91 2.37
N LEU A 737 27.80 -29.38 3.62
CA LEU A 737 28.85 -29.37 4.64
C LEU A 737 30.04 -30.23 4.18
N PHE A 738 29.77 -31.40 3.60
CA PHE A 738 30.79 -32.25 3.00
C PHE A 738 31.55 -31.49 1.91
N LEU A 739 30.87 -30.94 0.90
CA LEU A 739 31.51 -30.14 -0.17
C LEU A 739 32.34 -28.96 0.37
N TYR A 740 31.81 -28.22 1.35
CA TYR A 740 32.51 -27.10 1.98
C TYR A 740 33.79 -27.55 2.70
N LYS A 741 33.79 -28.74 3.30
CA LYS A 741 34.94 -29.32 4.03
C LYS A 741 35.87 -30.16 3.14
N THR A 742 35.48 -30.49 1.90
CA THR A 742 36.28 -31.28 0.97
C THR A 742 37.74 -30.82 0.81
N PRO A 743 38.08 -29.51 0.76
CA PRO A 743 39.49 -29.06 0.69
C PRO A 743 40.35 -29.40 1.92
N ALA A 744 39.74 -29.82 3.03
CA ALA A 744 40.42 -30.24 4.26
C ALA A 744 40.39 -31.76 4.48
N LEU A 745 39.89 -32.53 3.51
CA LEU A 745 39.83 -33.99 3.53
C LEU A 745 40.80 -34.58 2.50
N THR A 746 41.34 -35.75 2.78
CA THR A 746 42.18 -36.48 1.81
C THR A 746 41.31 -37.22 0.79
N ASN A 747 41.85 -37.48 -0.41
CA ASN A 747 41.16 -38.22 -1.49
C ASN A 747 40.43 -39.51 -1.03
N PRO A 748 41.00 -40.40 -0.17
CA PRO A 748 40.27 -41.56 0.33
C PRO A 748 39.12 -41.21 1.28
N GLU A 749 39.22 -40.15 2.10
CA GLU A 749 38.13 -39.70 2.97
C GLU A 749 36.98 -39.07 2.16
N ILE A 750 37.32 -38.32 1.09
CA ILE A 750 36.37 -37.80 0.11
C ILE A 750 35.63 -38.95 -0.56
N ALA A 751 36.36 -39.96 -1.07
CA ALA A 751 35.77 -41.13 -1.71
C ALA A 751 34.87 -41.93 -0.76
N LEU A 752 35.32 -42.19 0.47
CA LEU A 752 34.56 -42.95 1.47
C LEU A 752 33.29 -42.21 1.92
N THR A 753 33.37 -40.88 2.06
CA THR A 753 32.20 -40.04 2.41
C THR A 753 31.20 -39.98 1.25
N CYS A 754 31.66 -39.85 0.01
CA CYS A 754 30.81 -39.99 -1.19
C CYS A 754 30.08 -41.34 -1.21
N ILE A 755 30.77 -42.44 -0.91
CA ILE A 755 30.17 -43.80 -0.86
C ILE A 755 29.15 -43.89 0.28
N GLY A 756 29.46 -43.38 1.47
CA GLY A 756 28.56 -43.39 2.63
C GLY A 756 27.27 -42.59 2.38
N LEU A 757 27.38 -41.35 1.90
CA LEU A 757 26.21 -40.53 1.54
C LEU A 757 25.39 -41.17 0.41
N SER A 758 26.06 -41.70 -0.62
CA SER A 758 25.38 -42.43 -1.70
C SER A 758 24.65 -43.67 -1.20
N THR A 759 25.19 -44.38 -0.20
CA THR A 759 24.55 -45.57 0.39
C THR A 759 23.27 -45.20 1.13
N ILE A 760 23.24 -44.07 1.86
CA ILE A 760 22.03 -43.56 2.53
C ILE A 760 20.98 -43.12 1.49
N GLN A 761 21.39 -42.42 0.43
CA GLN A 761 20.51 -41.98 -0.64
C GLN A 761 19.92 -43.16 -1.44
N ILE A 762 20.72 -44.20 -1.70
CA ILE A 762 20.28 -45.48 -2.29
C ILE A 762 19.31 -46.21 -1.35
N TYR A 763 19.59 -46.28 -0.05
CA TYR A 763 18.68 -46.88 0.93
C TYR A 763 17.29 -46.22 0.90
N VAL A 764 17.21 -44.88 0.87
CA VAL A 764 15.92 -44.18 0.82
C VAL A 764 15.24 -44.35 -0.55
N LEU A 765 15.97 -44.23 -1.67
CA LEU A 765 15.43 -44.48 -3.02
C LEU A 765 14.77 -45.86 -3.12
N PHE A 766 15.44 -46.89 -2.62
CA PHE A 766 14.95 -48.27 -2.66
C PHE A 766 14.12 -48.68 -1.44
N ALA A 767 13.91 -47.81 -0.44
CA ALA A 767 13.17 -48.15 0.79
C ALA A 767 11.77 -48.72 0.48
N LYS A 768 11.06 -48.13 -0.49
CA LYS A 768 9.77 -48.65 -1.00
C LYS A 768 9.88 -50.09 -1.53
N ARG A 769 10.94 -50.41 -2.27
CA ARG A 769 11.16 -51.75 -2.87
C ARG A 769 11.70 -52.76 -1.87
N LEU A 770 12.45 -52.32 -0.87
CA LEU A 770 12.99 -53.14 0.23
C LEU A 770 11.94 -53.47 1.29
N ARG A 771 10.94 -52.59 1.51
CA ARG A 771 9.95 -52.72 2.60
C ARG A 771 8.57 -53.24 2.16
N ASN A 772 8.22 -53.23 0.86
CA ASN A 772 6.86 -53.59 0.44
C ASN A 772 6.57 -55.10 0.43
N LYS A 773 5.84 -55.55 1.46
CA LYS A 773 4.82 -56.61 1.35
C LYS A 773 3.37 -56.08 1.45
N SER A 774 3.19 -54.76 1.52
CA SER A 774 1.90 -54.07 1.68
C SER A 774 1.72 -53.00 0.60
N ALA A 775 0.49 -52.81 0.11
CA ALA A 775 0.21 -51.95 -1.06
C ALA A 775 0.08 -50.44 -0.74
N GLU A 776 -0.06 -50.06 0.54
CA GLU A 776 -0.24 -48.66 0.94
C GLU A 776 1.08 -47.86 0.87
N THR A 777 1.11 -46.77 0.08
CA THR A 777 2.18 -45.77 0.10
C THR A 777 1.60 -44.36 0.00
N SER A 778 2.06 -43.42 0.82
CA SER A 778 1.62 -42.02 0.76
C SER A 778 1.82 -41.44 -0.65
N PRO A 779 0.81 -40.79 -1.27
CA PRO A 779 0.92 -40.22 -2.62
C PRO A 779 2.07 -39.22 -2.77
N GLN A 780 2.50 -38.61 -1.67
CA GLN A 780 3.60 -37.65 -1.63
C GLN A 780 4.96 -38.32 -1.88
N TRP A 781 5.13 -39.60 -1.52
CA TRP A 781 6.39 -40.34 -1.76
C TRP A 781 6.77 -40.32 -3.24
N THR A 782 5.81 -40.60 -4.12
CA THR A 782 6.02 -40.63 -5.58
C THR A 782 6.35 -39.28 -6.18
N ASN A 783 5.98 -38.18 -5.52
CA ASN A 783 6.25 -36.81 -5.99
C ASN A 783 7.53 -36.21 -5.37
N LEU A 784 7.94 -36.65 -4.18
CA LEU A 784 9.07 -36.09 -3.44
C LEU A 784 10.35 -36.95 -3.48
N ASN A 785 10.27 -38.26 -3.72
CA ASN A 785 11.45 -39.16 -3.86
C ASN A 785 12.25 -38.94 -5.17
N LEU A 786 12.19 -37.72 -5.72
CA LEU A 786 12.96 -37.30 -6.89
C LEU A 786 14.41 -37.02 -6.47
N PHE A 787 14.60 -35.98 -5.66
CA PHE A 787 15.90 -35.34 -5.35
C PHE A 787 17.03 -36.25 -4.86
N ASN A 788 16.72 -37.44 -4.34
CA ASN A 788 17.74 -38.44 -4.00
C ASN A 788 18.57 -38.87 -5.23
N SER A 789 17.98 -38.82 -6.44
CA SER A 789 18.67 -39.20 -7.68
C SER A 789 19.68 -38.15 -8.15
N GLU A 790 19.37 -36.89 -7.91
CA GLU A 790 20.18 -35.71 -8.20
C GLU A 790 21.32 -35.57 -7.17
N LEU A 791 21.09 -35.96 -5.91
CA LEU A 791 22.13 -36.04 -4.88
C LEU A 791 23.18 -37.12 -5.15
N LEU A 792 22.82 -38.23 -5.80
CA LEU A 792 23.79 -39.21 -6.30
C LEU A 792 24.67 -38.62 -7.41
N ILE A 793 24.09 -37.84 -8.33
CA ILE A 793 24.83 -37.12 -9.38
C ILE A 793 25.76 -36.07 -8.75
N PHE A 794 25.31 -35.36 -7.72
CA PHE A 794 26.13 -34.44 -6.95
C PHE A 794 27.38 -35.12 -6.38
N ASN A 795 27.26 -36.28 -5.72
CA ASN A 795 28.42 -37.01 -5.18
C ASN A 795 29.42 -37.41 -6.29
N VAL A 796 28.95 -37.80 -7.47
CA VAL A 796 29.78 -38.13 -8.65
C VAL A 796 30.48 -36.88 -9.22
N LEU A 797 29.82 -35.72 -9.22
CA LEU A 797 30.41 -34.45 -9.64
C LEU A 797 31.46 -33.96 -8.63
N VAL A 798 31.18 -34.01 -7.33
CA VAL A 798 32.14 -33.63 -6.28
C VAL A 798 33.41 -34.48 -6.39
N PHE A 799 33.28 -35.80 -6.55
CA PHE A 799 34.43 -36.69 -6.80
C PHE A 799 35.18 -36.30 -8.08
N GLY A 800 34.48 -36.13 -9.21
CA GLY A 800 35.09 -35.81 -10.50
C GLY A 800 35.84 -34.48 -10.53
N PHE A 801 35.31 -33.43 -9.90
CA PHE A 801 35.94 -32.09 -9.86
C PHE A 801 37.06 -31.95 -8.82
N THR A 802 37.20 -32.87 -7.85
CA THR A 802 38.20 -32.77 -6.78
C THR A 802 39.31 -33.81 -6.85
N CYS A 803 39.07 -34.95 -7.51
CA CYS A 803 40.06 -36.04 -7.64
C CYS A 803 40.68 -36.17 -9.05
N LEU A 804 40.32 -35.32 -10.03
CA LEU A 804 40.84 -35.35 -11.41
C LEU A 804 41.47 -34.02 -11.83
N ALA A 805 42.37 -34.08 -12.82
CA ALA A 805 43.04 -32.91 -13.38
C ALA A 805 42.20 -32.20 -14.46
N ASN A 806 42.26 -30.86 -14.47
CA ASN A 806 41.35 -29.97 -15.22
C ASN A 806 41.17 -30.30 -16.71
N ASP A 807 42.24 -30.61 -17.44
CA ASP A 807 42.18 -30.88 -18.89
C ASP A 807 41.34 -32.11 -19.25
N TYR A 808 41.14 -33.03 -18.30
CA TYR A 808 40.33 -34.24 -18.49
C TYR A 808 38.87 -34.07 -18.09
N ILE A 809 38.47 -32.97 -17.44
CA ILE A 809 37.11 -32.81 -16.88
C ILE A 809 36.05 -32.74 -18.00
N SER A 810 36.34 -32.06 -19.12
CA SER A 810 35.45 -32.00 -20.29
C SER A 810 35.16 -33.40 -20.86
N MET A 811 36.19 -34.24 -20.97
CA MET A 811 36.11 -35.63 -21.41
C MET A 811 35.40 -36.51 -20.38
N TYR A 812 35.71 -36.37 -19.08
CA TYR A 812 35.05 -37.09 -17.98
C TYR A 812 33.53 -36.88 -18.00
N LEU A 813 33.08 -35.63 -18.12
CA LEU A 813 31.65 -35.30 -18.20
C LEU A 813 30.99 -35.90 -19.46
N ALA A 814 31.67 -35.88 -20.62
CA ALA A 814 31.17 -36.50 -21.85
C ALA A 814 31.11 -38.04 -21.78
N VAL A 815 32.05 -38.68 -21.08
CA VAL A 815 32.05 -40.13 -20.84
C VAL A 815 30.94 -40.52 -19.85
N PHE A 816 30.80 -39.79 -18.75
CA PHE A 816 29.74 -40.06 -17.77
C PHE A 816 28.33 -39.77 -18.32
N ALA A 817 28.17 -38.78 -19.20
CA ALA A 817 26.94 -38.61 -20.00
C ALA A 817 26.58 -39.90 -20.75
N LEU A 818 27.55 -40.46 -21.50
CA LEU A 818 27.35 -41.68 -22.30
C LEU A 818 27.05 -42.90 -21.41
N ILE A 819 27.73 -43.05 -20.26
CA ILE A 819 27.45 -44.11 -19.28
C ILE A 819 26.03 -43.97 -18.71
N PHE A 820 25.60 -42.78 -18.30
CA PHE A 820 24.25 -42.54 -17.77
C PHE A 820 23.16 -42.79 -18.81
N CYS A 821 23.43 -42.47 -20.08
CA CYS A 821 22.54 -42.75 -21.21
C CYS A 821 22.30 -44.26 -21.44
N ILE A 822 23.28 -45.11 -21.10
CA ILE A 822 23.22 -46.57 -21.28
C ILE A 822 22.67 -47.25 -20.02
N ALA A 823 23.25 -46.98 -18.86
CA ALA A 823 23.00 -47.75 -17.63
C ALA A 823 21.55 -47.65 -17.13
N PHE A 824 20.97 -46.44 -17.16
CA PHE A 824 19.62 -46.18 -16.64
C PHE A 824 18.53 -46.26 -17.71
N GLN A 825 18.88 -46.64 -18.95
CA GLN A 825 17.99 -46.66 -20.11
C GLN A 825 16.73 -47.55 -19.94
N LYS A 826 16.81 -48.57 -19.07
CA LYS A 826 15.78 -49.61 -18.90
C LYS A 826 14.89 -49.45 -17.66
N LEU A 827 15.15 -48.48 -16.77
CA LEU A 827 14.38 -48.33 -15.53
C LEU A 827 13.32 -47.24 -15.66
N THR A 828 12.04 -47.61 -15.47
CA THR A 828 10.87 -46.72 -15.63
C THR A 828 10.87 -45.54 -14.66
N GLU A 829 11.44 -45.72 -13.47
CA GLU A 829 11.61 -44.70 -12.42
C GLU A 829 12.63 -43.62 -12.83
N PHE A 830 13.54 -43.93 -13.77
CA PHE A 830 14.71 -43.11 -14.11
C PHE A 830 14.58 -42.39 -15.47
N LYS A 831 13.37 -42.18 -15.99
CA LYS A 831 13.15 -41.49 -17.30
C LYS A 831 13.88 -40.13 -17.42
N ARG A 832 14.09 -39.42 -16.30
CA ARG A 832 14.83 -38.15 -16.23
C ARG A 832 16.32 -38.27 -16.54
N PHE A 833 16.93 -39.45 -16.41
CA PHE A 833 18.38 -39.61 -16.57
C PHE A 833 18.86 -39.38 -18.01
N ASN A 834 17.96 -39.43 -19.00
CA ASN A 834 18.26 -38.97 -20.37
C ASN A 834 18.54 -37.45 -20.43
N LEU A 835 17.84 -36.65 -19.61
CA LEU A 835 18.09 -35.22 -19.47
C LEU A 835 19.38 -34.96 -18.69
N TYR A 836 19.65 -35.72 -17.63
CA TYR A 836 20.90 -35.58 -16.85
C TYR A 836 22.13 -35.99 -17.66
N SER A 837 22.03 -37.06 -18.45
CA SER A 837 23.00 -37.42 -19.50
C SER A 837 23.25 -36.25 -20.48
N TYR A 838 22.19 -35.63 -21.01
CA TYR A 838 22.32 -34.49 -21.92
C TYR A 838 22.94 -33.26 -21.25
N LEU A 839 22.59 -32.97 -19.99
CA LEU A 839 23.18 -31.87 -19.21
C LEU A 839 24.66 -32.10 -18.89
N LEU A 840 25.08 -33.34 -18.62
CA LEU A 840 26.51 -33.68 -18.45
C LEU A 840 27.29 -33.43 -19.75
N LEU A 841 26.72 -33.76 -20.92
CA LEU A 841 27.36 -33.44 -22.21
C LEU A 841 27.46 -31.92 -22.44
N LEU A 842 26.41 -31.16 -22.10
CA LEU A 842 26.44 -29.69 -22.16
C LEU A 842 27.48 -29.11 -21.19
N GLY A 843 27.64 -29.70 -20.00
CA GLY A 843 28.72 -29.38 -19.06
C GLY A 843 30.09 -29.61 -19.67
N GLY A 844 30.30 -30.74 -20.35
CA GLY A 844 31.53 -31.01 -21.12
C GLY A 844 31.82 -29.93 -22.17
N ILE A 845 30.81 -29.54 -22.96
CA ILE A 845 30.89 -28.45 -23.94
C ILE A 845 31.27 -27.12 -23.26
N ILE A 846 30.61 -26.73 -22.17
CA ILE A 846 30.91 -25.50 -21.43
C ILE A 846 32.36 -25.53 -20.90
N MET A 847 32.82 -26.65 -20.36
CA MET A 847 34.21 -26.78 -19.88
C MET A 847 35.24 -26.62 -21.01
N THR A 848 34.94 -27.06 -22.25
CA THR A 848 35.85 -26.79 -23.39
C THR A 848 35.99 -25.30 -23.70
N VAL A 849 34.90 -24.53 -23.59
CA VAL A 849 34.88 -23.07 -23.82
C VAL A 849 35.57 -22.33 -22.66
N TYR A 850 35.36 -22.78 -21.41
CA TYR A 850 36.06 -22.25 -20.24
C TYR A 850 37.59 -22.43 -20.38
N LEU A 851 38.04 -23.65 -20.72
CA LEU A 851 39.46 -23.91 -20.99
C LEU A 851 39.99 -23.05 -22.16
N ALA A 852 39.18 -22.83 -23.22
CA ALA A 852 39.54 -21.95 -24.35
C ALA A 852 39.83 -20.51 -23.92
N ALA A 853 39.06 -19.97 -22.97
CA ALA A 853 39.26 -18.64 -22.42
C ALA A 853 40.44 -18.57 -21.44
N VAL A 854 40.56 -19.52 -20.50
CA VAL A 854 41.63 -19.52 -19.48
C VAL A 854 43.01 -19.68 -20.12
N ASN A 855 43.16 -20.61 -21.06
CA ASN A 855 44.45 -20.90 -21.71
C ASN A 855 44.71 -20.02 -22.96
N TYR A 856 44.04 -18.88 -23.10
CA TYR A 856 44.17 -17.99 -24.26
C TYR A 856 45.63 -17.60 -24.56
N ASN A 857 46.46 -17.36 -23.53
CA ASN A 857 47.88 -17.01 -23.65
C ASN A 857 48.85 -18.21 -23.61
N ALA A 858 48.38 -19.46 -23.55
CA ALA A 858 49.25 -20.62 -23.43
C ALA A 858 50.09 -20.88 -24.71
N THR A 859 51.38 -21.16 -24.57
CA THR A 859 52.31 -21.35 -25.70
C THR A 859 52.20 -22.72 -26.37
N ASN A 860 51.77 -23.77 -25.65
CA ASN A 860 51.48 -25.08 -26.21
C ASN A 860 50.01 -25.44 -25.98
N LYS A 861 49.21 -25.38 -27.05
CA LYS A 861 47.76 -25.63 -27.03
C LYS A 861 47.37 -27.03 -27.52
N VAL A 862 48.32 -27.95 -27.74
CA VAL A 862 48.06 -29.25 -28.38
C VAL A 862 47.20 -30.18 -27.53
N LEU A 863 47.48 -30.33 -26.23
CA LEU A 863 46.67 -31.16 -25.32
C LEU A 863 45.24 -30.61 -25.17
N GLN A 864 45.11 -29.29 -25.18
CA GLN A 864 43.83 -28.61 -25.16
C GLN A 864 43.03 -28.84 -26.46
N TYR A 865 43.63 -28.60 -27.62
CA TYR A 865 42.92 -28.79 -28.89
C TYR A 865 42.55 -30.27 -29.13
N THR A 866 43.35 -31.22 -28.64
CA THR A 866 43.01 -32.66 -28.72
C THR A 866 41.89 -33.06 -27.77
N THR A 867 41.85 -32.58 -26.51
CA THR A 867 40.73 -32.84 -25.59
C THR A 867 39.43 -32.13 -26.03
N GLN A 868 39.54 -30.92 -26.59
CA GLN A 868 38.41 -30.21 -27.20
C GLN A 868 37.88 -30.97 -28.43
N ALA A 869 38.75 -31.40 -29.36
CA ALA A 869 38.35 -32.18 -30.53
C ALA A 869 37.75 -33.56 -30.16
N ALA A 870 38.31 -34.23 -29.14
CA ALA A 870 37.74 -35.46 -28.60
C ALA A 870 36.33 -35.22 -28.01
N THR A 871 36.10 -34.10 -27.33
CA THR A 871 34.78 -33.71 -26.82
C THR A 871 33.80 -33.42 -27.97
N VAL A 872 34.24 -32.77 -29.05
CA VAL A 872 33.43 -32.59 -30.28
C VAL A 872 33.04 -33.95 -30.86
N ALA A 873 33.99 -34.87 -31.04
CA ALA A 873 33.76 -36.20 -31.56
C ALA A 873 32.79 -37.01 -30.68
N LEU A 874 32.96 -37.00 -29.36
CA LEU A 874 32.05 -37.64 -28.41
C LEU A 874 30.63 -37.05 -28.48
N SER A 875 30.48 -35.73 -28.69
CA SER A 875 29.16 -35.11 -28.90
C SER A 875 28.47 -35.58 -30.19
N ILE A 876 29.23 -35.86 -31.25
CA ILE A 876 28.72 -36.40 -32.52
C ILE A 876 28.33 -37.88 -32.37
N VAL A 877 29.12 -38.67 -31.62
CA VAL A 877 28.76 -40.06 -31.27
C VAL A 877 27.49 -40.09 -30.42
N TYR A 878 27.36 -39.20 -29.44
CA TYR A 878 26.13 -39.06 -28.64
C TYR A 878 24.91 -38.70 -29.50
N TYR A 879 25.06 -37.73 -30.41
CA TYR A 879 24.01 -37.38 -31.37
C TYR A 879 23.59 -38.57 -32.23
N TYR A 880 24.55 -39.36 -32.75
CA TYR A 880 24.26 -40.57 -33.54
C TYR A 880 23.54 -41.64 -32.72
N LEU A 881 23.94 -41.88 -31.46
CA LEU A 881 23.30 -42.84 -30.57
C LEU A 881 21.84 -42.47 -30.25
N GLN A 882 21.54 -41.18 -30.07
CA GLN A 882 20.15 -40.70 -29.92
C GLN A 882 19.38 -40.81 -31.25
N PHE A 883 19.97 -40.38 -32.38
CA PHE A 883 19.32 -40.39 -33.70
C PHE A 883 18.96 -41.80 -34.20
N LYS A 884 19.76 -42.82 -33.86
CA LYS A 884 19.52 -44.22 -34.25
C LYS A 884 18.33 -44.85 -33.52
N ASN A 885 17.90 -44.31 -32.37
CA ASN A 885 16.96 -44.94 -31.46
C ASN A 885 15.52 -44.42 -31.67
N LYS A 886 14.78 -45.04 -32.60
CA LYS A 886 13.52 -44.51 -33.15
C LYS A 886 12.32 -44.42 -32.18
N ASP A 887 12.31 -45.17 -31.07
CA ASP A 887 11.11 -45.36 -30.23
C ASP A 887 10.87 -44.26 -29.17
N ARG A 888 11.37 -43.03 -29.37
CA ARG A 888 11.28 -41.95 -28.37
C ARG A 888 10.63 -40.66 -28.87
N LYS A 889 9.80 -40.07 -28.00
CA LYS A 889 9.14 -38.77 -28.21
C LYS A 889 10.07 -37.57 -28.00
N ASP A 890 11.29 -37.76 -27.50
CA ASP A 890 12.25 -36.70 -27.15
C ASP A 890 12.95 -36.09 -28.39
N GLN A 891 12.18 -35.78 -29.44
CA GLN A 891 12.68 -35.18 -30.68
C GLN A 891 13.43 -33.87 -30.42
N SER A 892 13.05 -33.13 -29.37
CA SER A 892 13.65 -31.87 -28.93
C SER A 892 15.19 -31.95 -28.81
N ILE A 893 15.72 -32.99 -28.15
CA ILE A 893 17.17 -33.18 -27.94
C ILE A 893 17.87 -33.43 -29.28
N THR A 894 17.30 -34.27 -30.15
CA THR A 894 17.83 -34.51 -31.50
C THR A 894 17.71 -33.28 -32.42
N THR A 895 16.74 -32.39 -32.20
CA THR A 895 16.65 -31.13 -32.97
C THR A 895 17.56 -30.04 -32.45
N SER A 896 17.86 -29.97 -31.14
CA SER A 896 18.58 -28.85 -30.53
C SER A 896 20.11 -29.00 -30.58
N LEU A 897 20.64 -30.22 -30.43
CA LEU A 897 22.10 -30.43 -30.36
C LEU A 897 22.89 -29.89 -31.58
N PRO A 898 22.42 -29.99 -32.84
CA PRO A 898 23.11 -29.38 -33.98
C PRO A 898 23.16 -27.83 -33.96
N TYR A 899 22.16 -27.16 -33.36
CA TYR A 899 22.20 -25.71 -33.16
C TYR A 899 23.22 -25.33 -32.09
N ILE A 900 23.29 -26.10 -31.00
CA ILE A 900 24.26 -25.89 -29.91
C ILE A 900 25.69 -26.13 -30.41
N GLN A 901 25.91 -27.15 -31.26
CA GLN A 901 27.22 -27.38 -31.89
C GLN A 901 27.64 -26.21 -32.81
N ASN A 902 26.73 -25.64 -33.59
CA ASN A 902 27.05 -24.43 -34.38
C ASN A 902 27.37 -23.22 -33.49
N LEU A 903 26.59 -22.99 -32.42
CA LEU A 903 26.84 -21.90 -31.46
C LEU A 903 28.20 -22.07 -30.75
N TRP A 904 28.53 -23.29 -30.34
CA TRP A 904 29.81 -23.64 -29.71
C TRP A 904 31.00 -23.33 -30.63
N ILE A 905 30.91 -23.68 -31.93
CA ILE A 905 31.93 -23.36 -32.93
C ILE A 905 32.07 -21.82 -33.11
N VAL A 906 30.95 -21.09 -33.19
CA VAL A 906 30.96 -19.61 -33.26
C VAL A 906 31.66 -18.99 -32.04
N VAL A 907 31.39 -19.49 -30.84
CA VAL A 907 32.03 -19.01 -29.60
C VAL A 907 33.53 -19.32 -29.56
N LEU A 908 33.95 -20.52 -29.98
CA LEU A 908 35.38 -20.84 -30.08
C LEU A 908 36.10 -19.94 -31.10
N LEU A 909 35.47 -19.66 -32.26
CA LEU A 909 36.02 -18.72 -33.25
C LEU A 909 36.17 -17.30 -32.68
N PHE A 910 35.19 -16.79 -31.93
CA PHE A 910 35.31 -15.50 -31.24
C PHE A 910 36.47 -15.44 -30.23
N ILE A 911 36.74 -16.55 -29.52
CA ILE A 911 37.81 -16.62 -28.51
C ILE A 911 39.19 -16.79 -29.17
N GLN A 912 39.28 -17.40 -30.36
CA GLN A 912 40.54 -17.88 -30.93
C GLN A 912 40.99 -17.14 -32.20
N VAL A 913 40.19 -16.20 -32.75
CA VAL A 913 40.46 -15.52 -34.04
C VAL A 913 40.36 -13.99 -33.92
N GLN A 914 41.15 -13.26 -34.71
CA GLN A 914 41.21 -11.79 -34.71
C GLN A 914 39.92 -11.13 -35.29
N PHE A 915 39.50 -10.05 -34.65
CA PHE A 915 38.15 -9.45 -34.82
C PHE A 915 37.86 -8.91 -36.23
N SER A 916 38.85 -8.34 -36.92
CA SER A 916 38.71 -7.78 -38.26
C SER A 916 38.27 -8.83 -39.31
N TYR A 917 38.67 -10.10 -39.13
CA TYR A 917 38.34 -11.20 -40.05
C TYR A 917 36.99 -11.87 -39.75
N LEU A 918 36.41 -11.65 -38.57
CA LEU A 918 35.17 -12.31 -38.13
C LEU A 918 33.95 -12.06 -39.04
N PRO A 919 33.68 -10.85 -39.58
CA PRO A 919 32.58 -10.63 -40.52
C PRO A 919 32.67 -11.52 -41.76
N ALA A 920 33.87 -11.71 -42.32
CA ALA A 920 34.08 -12.59 -43.46
C ALA A 920 33.92 -14.07 -43.07
N LEU A 921 34.52 -14.50 -41.95
CA LEU A 921 34.45 -15.89 -41.49
C LEU A 921 33.03 -16.34 -41.12
N PHE A 922 32.21 -15.47 -40.51
CA PHE A 922 30.80 -15.79 -40.28
C PHE A 922 30.00 -15.87 -41.58
N MET A 923 30.28 -15.01 -42.56
CA MET A 923 29.62 -15.13 -43.88
C MET A 923 30.00 -16.44 -44.59
N VAL A 924 31.23 -16.94 -44.44
CA VAL A 924 31.65 -18.27 -44.92
C VAL A 924 30.97 -19.40 -44.12
N LEU A 925 30.89 -19.32 -42.79
CA LEU A 925 30.20 -20.31 -41.96
C LEU A 925 28.68 -20.40 -42.28
N SER A 926 28.08 -19.28 -42.66
CA SER A 926 26.72 -19.22 -43.21
C SER A 926 26.65 -20.02 -44.53
N LEU A 927 27.52 -19.72 -45.51
CA LEU A 927 27.57 -20.44 -46.79
C LEU A 927 27.84 -21.96 -46.64
N LEU A 928 28.65 -22.39 -45.66
CA LEU A 928 28.85 -23.80 -45.35
C LEU A 928 27.57 -24.47 -44.78
N ASN A 929 26.85 -23.78 -43.89
CA ASN A 929 25.56 -24.26 -43.39
C ASN A 929 24.52 -24.37 -44.52
N PHE A 930 24.51 -23.46 -45.50
CA PHE A 930 23.65 -23.58 -46.69
C PHE A 930 23.86 -24.89 -47.45
N GLY A 931 25.12 -25.35 -47.58
CA GLY A 931 25.47 -26.62 -48.21
C GLY A 931 25.02 -27.84 -47.42
N LEU A 932 25.27 -27.87 -46.10
CA LEU A 932 24.87 -28.99 -45.23
C LEU A 932 23.35 -29.13 -45.09
N ILE A 933 22.62 -28.01 -45.06
CA ILE A 933 21.15 -28.00 -45.08
C ILE A 933 20.62 -28.44 -46.45
N SER A 934 21.21 -27.97 -47.55
CA SER A 934 20.79 -28.35 -48.92
C SER A 934 21.07 -29.82 -49.28
N THR A 935 21.85 -30.54 -48.46
CA THR A 935 22.20 -31.96 -48.67
C THR A 935 21.55 -32.92 -47.66
N ASN A 936 20.62 -32.44 -46.82
CA ASN A 936 19.84 -33.22 -45.84
C ASN A 936 20.63 -33.98 -44.75
N PHE A 937 21.95 -33.80 -44.63
CA PHE A 937 22.75 -34.42 -43.55
C PHE A 937 22.37 -33.90 -42.15
N ILE A 938 21.79 -32.70 -42.06
CA ILE A 938 21.35 -32.10 -40.79
C ILE A 938 19.93 -31.54 -40.95
N LYS A 939 19.01 -31.92 -40.04
CA LYS A 939 17.63 -31.39 -40.00
C LYS A 939 17.56 -30.03 -39.28
N VAL A 940 18.16 -29.01 -39.87
CA VAL A 940 18.17 -27.62 -39.38
C VAL A 940 17.41 -26.71 -40.35
N LYS A 941 16.60 -25.78 -39.81
CA LYS A 941 15.89 -24.77 -40.63
C LYS A 941 16.89 -23.77 -41.24
N TYR A 942 16.65 -23.39 -42.50
CA TYR A 942 17.39 -22.31 -43.19
C TYR A 942 17.46 -20.98 -42.39
N GLN A 943 16.57 -20.75 -41.43
CA GLN A 943 16.63 -19.60 -40.52
C GLN A 943 18.01 -19.40 -39.83
N LEU A 944 18.76 -20.48 -39.54
CA LEU A 944 20.10 -20.38 -38.95
C LEU A 944 21.10 -19.63 -39.86
N LEU A 945 20.93 -19.74 -41.18
CA LEU A 945 21.74 -19.07 -42.19
C LEU A 945 21.74 -17.54 -41.99
N TYR A 946 20.53 -17.00 -41.83
CA TYR A 946 20.29 -15.57 -41.67
C TYR A 946 20.83 -15.07 -40.34
N VAL A 947 20.70 -15.84 -39.26
CA VAL A 947 21.26 -15.46 -37.93
C VAL A 947 22.78 -15.28 -38.01
N ILE A 948 23.49 -16.19 -38.66
CA ILE A 948 24.95 -16.11 -38.83
C ILE A 948 25.34 -14.95 -39.78
N ALA A 949 24.54 -14.68 -40.82
CA ALA A 949 24.76 -13.54 -41.73
C ALA A 949 24.50 -12.18 -41.06
N THR A 950 23.46 -12.05 -40.24
CA THR A 950 23.19 -10.84 -39.44
C THR A 950 24.26 -10.63 -38.37
N LEU A 951 24.80 -11.71 -37.77
CA LEU A 951 25.94 -11.60 -36.86
C LEU A 951 27.16 -10.96 -37.54
N ALA A 952 27.45 -11.30 -38.80
CA ALA A 952 28.51 -10.65 -39.58
C ALA A 952 28.28 -9.13 -39.76
N ILE A 953 27.04 -8.71 -40.05
CA ILE A 953 26.66 -7.28 -40.16
C ILE A 953 26.82 -6.56 -38.82
N VAL A 954 26.45 -7.19 -37.71
CA VAL A 954 26.60 -6.60 -36.36
C VAL A 954 28.07 -6.46 -35.98
N VAL A 955 28.90 -7.48 -36.22
CA VAL A 955 30.35 -7.42 -35.94
C VAL A 955 31.05 -6.40 -36.84
N SER A 956 30.61 -6.25 -38.10
CA SER A 956 31.03 -5.18 -39.01
C SER A 956 30.76 -3.79 -38.43
N LEU A 957 29.50 -3.52 -38.02
CA LEU A 957 29.12 -2.25 -37.42
C LEU A 957 29.85 -1.97 -36.11
N LEU A 958 30.01 -2.96 -35.23
CA LEU A 958 30.75 -2.80 -33.97
C LEU A 958 32.21 -2.40 -34.22
N TYR A 959 32.85 -2.92 -35.27
CA TYR A 959 34.19 -2.52 -35.67
C TYR A 959 34.24 -1.09 -36.26
N SER A 960 33.23 -0.68 -37.05
CA SER A 960 33.07 0.72 -37.49
C SER A 960 32.91 1.70 -36.33
N PHE A 961 32.19 1.32 -35.28
CA PHE A 961 32.00 2.15 -34.10
C PHE A 961 33.16 2.09 -33.10
N SER A 962 33.96 1.02 -33.05
CA SER A 962 35.18 0.99 -32.23
C SER A 962 36.29 1.87 -32.82
N ASN A 963 36.41 1.89 -34.15
CA ASN A 963 37.44 2.63 -34.88
C ASN A 963 36.83 3.89 -35.53
N MET A 964 36.21 4.76 -34.71
CA MET A 964 35.66 6.03 -35.19
C MET A 964 36.73 6.88 -35.88
N ASN A 965 36.37 7.46 -37.03
CA ASN A 965 37.20 8.37 -37.83
C ASN A 965 38.61 7.85 -38.20
N SER A 966 38.85 6.53 -38.17
CA SER A 966 40.22 5.96 -38.18
C SER A 966 40.40 4.69 -39.03
N PHE A 967 39.45 4.35 -39.91
CA PHE A 967 39.52 3.20 -40.80
C PHE A 967 40.73 3.19 -41.76
N THR A 968 41.50 2.11 -41.77
CA THR A 968 42.60 1.85 -42.72
C THR A 968 42.11 1.23 -44.04
N ALA A 969 42.98 1.14 -45.05
CA ALA A 969 42.66 0.56 -46.36
C ALA A 969 42.26 -0.94 -46.28
N ILE A 970 42.84 -1.71 -45.35
CA ILE A 970 42.47 -3.12 -45.12
C ILE A 970 41.09 -3.18 -44.44
N ASP A 971 40.80 -2.27 -43.50
CA ASP A 971 39.48 -2.19 -42.87
C ASP A 971 38.40 -1.88 -43.90
N TRP A 972 38.60 -0.86 -44.74
CA TRP A 972 37.69 -0.56 -45.85
C TRP A 972 37.50 -1.77 -46.77
N SER A 973 38.56 -2.50 -47.10
CA SER A 973 38.50 -3.69 -47.96
C SER A 973 37.73 -4.85 -47.34
N VAL A 974 37.97 -5.19 -46.06
CA VAL A 974 37.29 -6.31 -45.40
C VAL A 974 35.85 -5.96 -45.02
N GLN A 975 35.59 -4.72 -44.60
CA GLN A 975 34.23 -4.28 -44.25
C GLN A 975 33.34 -4.14 -45.49
N LEU A 976 33.79 -3.46 -46.55
CA LEU A 976 33.06 -3.41 -47.82
C LEU A 976 33.02 -4.78 -48.52
N GLY A 977 34.05 -5.62 -48.34
CA GLY A 977 34.05 -7.02 -48.74
C GLY A 977 32.95 -7.84 -48.04
N SER A 978 32.67 -7.58 -46.76
CA SER A 978 31.56 -8.22 -46.04
C SER A 978 30.19 -7.75 -46.57
N VAL A 979 30.05 -6.47 -46.97
CA VAL A 979 28.86 -5.95 -47.67
C VAL A 979 28.70 -6.64 -49.02
N ALA A 980 29.77 -6.83 -49.78
CA ALA A 980 29.76 -7.53 -51.06
C ALA A 980 29.41 -9.03 -50.92
N LEU A 981 29.93 -9.74 -49.91
CA LEU A 981 29.53 -11.11 -49.62
C LEU A 981 28.07 -11.20 -49.13
N GLY A 982 27.58 -10.19 -48.41
CA GLY A 982 26.15 -10.05 -48.07
C GLY A 982 25.26 -9.88 -49.30
N LEU A 983 25.70 -9.11 -50.29
CA LEU A 983 25.04 -8.98 -51.60
C LEU A 983 25.05 -10.32 -52.37
N VAL A 984 26.16 -11.06 -52.36
CA VAL A 984 26.25 -12.40 -52.97
C VAL A 984 25.28 -13.39 -52.29
N LEU A 985 25.19 -13.38 -50.96
CA LEU A 985 24.23 -14.20 -50.23
C LEU A 985 22.78 -13.81 -50.59
N ALA A 986 22.46 -12.52 -50.66
CA ALA A 986 21.15 -12.05 -51.08
C ALA A 986 20.80 -12.47 -52.52
N LEU A 987 21.77 -12.46 -53.45
CA LEU A 987 21.59 -12.93 -54.82
C LEU A 987 21.35 -14.44 -54.91
N PHE A 988 22.07 -15.26 -54.13
CA PHE A 988 21.82 -16.71 -54.09
C PHE A 988 20.45 -17.06 -53.48
N LEU A 989 20.01 -16.31 -52.47
CA LEU A 989 18.66 -16.46 -51.91
C LEU A 989 17.57 -16.04 -52.90
N ASN A 990 17.76 -14.92 -53.61
CA ASN A 990 16.81 -14.44 -54.63
C ASN A 990 16.69 -15.39 -55.85
N LYS A 991 17.70 -16.23 -56.12
CA LYS A 991 17.70 -17.21 -57.23
C LYS A 991 16.99 -18.54 -56.90
N LYS A 992 16.74 -18.83 -55.62
CA LYS A 992 16.11 -20.09 -55.15
C LYS A 992 14.75 -19.73 -54.56
N GLU A 993 13.69 -19.74 -55.37
CA GLU A 993 12.36 -19.18 -55.07
C GLU A 993 11.82 -19.55 -53.67
N THR A 994 12.11 -18.69 -52.69
CA THR A 994 11.75 -18.90 -51.29
C THR A 994 11.36 -17.57 -50.66
N ASN A 995 10.04 -17.30 -50.69
CA ASN A 995 9.33 -16.25 -49.95
C ASN A 995 9.46 -14.81 -50.50
N ASP A 996 8.44 -14.35 -51.25
CA ASP A 996 8.37 -12.99 -51.84
C ASP A 996 8.42 -11.85 -50.80
N SER A 997 8.00 -12.10 -49.56
CA SER A 997 8.00 -11.11 -48.48
C SER A 997 9.37 -10.47 -48.21
N LEU A 998 10.46 -11.14 -48.58
CA LEU A 998 11.84 -10.66 -48.39
C LEU A 998 12.36 -9.78 -49.54
N LYS A 999 11.75 -9.82 -50.74
CA LYS A 999 12.26 -9.10 -51.93
C LYS A 999 12.38 -7.57 -51.76
N ASN A 1000 11.53 -6.96 -50.93
CA ASN A 1000 11.52 -5.50 -50.72
C ASN A 1000 12.47 -5.00 -49.61
N ASN A 1001 12.95 -5.85 -48.70
CA ASN A 1001 13.56 -5.37 -47.45
C ASN A 1001 15.08 -5.15 -47.51
N TYR A 1002 15.80 -5.81 -48.43
CA TYR A 1002 17.26 -5.73 -48.49
C TYR A 1002 17.80 -4.31 -48.75
N GLN A 1003 17.11 -3.49 -49.54
CA GLN A 1003 17.51 -2.10 -49.79
C GLN A 1003 17.44 -1.22 -48.53
N ILE A 1004 16.47 -1.49 -47.64
CA ILE A 1004 16.33 -0.79 -46.36
C ILE A 1004 17.48 -1.17 -45.42
N VAL A 1005 17.79 -2.47 -45.31
CA VAL A 1005 18.90 -2.98 -44.49
C VAL A 1005 20.25 -2.44 -44.96
N LEU A 1006 20.51 -2.42 -46.28
CA LEU A 1006 21.75 -1.88 -46.85
C LEU A 1006 21.89 -0.37 -46.64
N ASN A 1007 20.81 0.40 -46.83
CA ASN A 1007 20.82 1.84 -46.54
C ASN A 1007 21.10 2.11 -45.05
N ILE A 1008 20.49 1.35 -44.13
CA ILE A 1008 20.74 1.50 -42.68
C ILE A 1008 22.19 1.13 -42.32
N TRP A 1009 22.72 0.02 -42.82
CA TRP A 1009 24.11 -0.39 -42.59
C TRP A 1009 25.09 0.69 -43.07
N LEU A 1010 24.88 1.23 -44.28
CA LEU A 1010 25.71 2.30 -44.83
C LEU A 1010 25.56 3.62 -44.04
N SER A 1011 24.34 4.04 -43.71
CA SER A 1011 24.10 5.27 -42.92
C SER A 1011 24.71 5.20 -41.53
N LEU A 1012 24.76 4.03 -40.89
CA LEU A 1012 25.41 3.84 -39.59
C LEU A 1012 26.94 3.89 -39.70
N ILE A 1013 27.53 3.30 -40.75
CA ILE A 1013 28.98 3.46 -41.03
C ILE A 1013 29.30 4.94 -41.26
N MET A 1014 28.52 5.65 -42.09
CA MET A 1014 28.71 7.09 -42.32
C MET A 1014 28.55 7.93 -41.04
N PHE A 1015 27.55 7.64 -40.20
CA PHE A 1015 27.38 8.31 -38.91
C PHE A 1015 28.59 8.11 -37.97
N SER A 1016 29.24 6.94 -38.00
CA SER A 1016 30.44 6.64 -37.19
C SER A 1016 31.72 7.35 -37.66
N GLN A 1017 31.74 7.94 -38.87
CA GLN A 1017 32.93 8.52 -39.51
C GLN A 1017 32.73 9.99 -39.99
N LEU A 1018 31.63 10.66 -39.63
CA LEU A 1018 31.32 12.04 -40.05
C LEU A 1018 31.13 13.01 -38.86
N PRO A 1019 31.78 14.19 -38.83
CA PRO A 1019 31.68 15.12 -37.70
C PRO A 1019 30.28 15.73 -37.50
N HIS A 1020 29.81 15.77 -36.24
CA HIS A 1020 28.44 16.16 -35.85
C HIS A 1020 27.88 17.43 -36.50
N LYS A 1021 28.69 18.49 -36.67
CA LYS A 1021 28.24 19.77 -37.27
C LYS A 1021 27.74 19.64 -38.73
N TRP A 1022 28.20 18.61 -39.44
CA TRP A 1022 27.74 18.28 -40.80
C TRP A 1022 26.54 17.32 -40.81
N LEU A 1023 26.18 16.73 -39.67
CA LEU A 1023 25.16 15.69 -39.61
C LEU A 1023 23.73 16.21 -39.91
N PRO A 1024 23.27 17.38 -39.41
CA PRO A 1024 21.99 17.96 -39.83
C PRO A 1024 21.95 18.28 -41.33
N VAL A 1025 23.10 18.63 -41.92
CA VAL A 1025 23.24 18.88 -43.37
C VAL A 1025 23.16 17.56 -44.15
N PHE A 1026 23.82 16.49 -43.67
CA PHE A 1026 23.70 15.14 -44.23
C PHE A 1026 22.25 14.63 -44.17
N TRP A 1027 21.53 14.84 -43.06
CA TRP A 1027 20.10 14.51 -42.97
C TRP A 1027 19.24 15.32 -43.94
N ALA A 1028 19.40 16.64 -44.00
CA ALA A 1028 18.65 17.49 -44.95
C ALA A 1028 18.93 17.13 -46.42
N ALA A 1029 20.19 16.89 -46.78
CA ALA A 1029 20.57 16.46 -48.13
C ALA A 1029 20.05 15.05 -48.45
N THR A 1030 20.07 14.12 -47.50
CA THR A 1030 19.56 12.75 -47.68
C THR A 1030 18.03 12.73 -47.78
N ALA A 1031 17.33 13.63 -47.09
CA ALA A 1031 15.89 13.85 -47.27
C ALA A 1031 15.57 14.25 -48.72
N ILE A 1032 16.26 15.28 -49.22
CA ILE A 1032 16.08 15.79 -50.60
C ILE A 1032 16.45 14.73 -51.65
N MET A 1033 17.55 14.00 -51.45
CA MET A 1033 17.96 12.92 -52.36
C MET A 1033 16.93 11.78 -52.41
N ASN A 1034 16.37 11.37 -51.27
CA ASN A 1034 15.33 10.34 -51.25
C ASN A 1034 14.00 10.84 -51.83
N LEU A 1035 13.67 12.13 -51.67
CA LEU A 1035 12.51 12.74 -52.36
C LEU A 1035 12.68 12.68 -53.88
N TYR A 1036 13.89 12.97 -54.38
CA TYR A 1036 14.24 12.87 -55.80
C TYR A 1036 14.20 11.42 -56.33
N LEU A 1037 14.76 10.46 -55.60
CA LEU A 1037 14.74 9.04 -55.98
C LEU A 1037 13.33 8.43 -55.98
N TYR A 1038 12.44 8.93 -55.12
CA TYR A 1038 11.01 8.60 -55.14
C TYR A 1038 10.30 9.23 -56.35
N HIS A 1039 10.51 10.52 -56.62
CA HIS A 1039 9.97 11.19 -57.81
C HIS A 1039 10.43 10.54 -59.13
N ARG A 1040 11.64 9.98 -59.17
CA ARG A 1040 12.17 9.19 -60.29
C ARG A 1040 11.69 7.72 -60.34
N GLN A 1041 10.80 7.28 -59.45
CA GLN A 1041 10.26 5.92 -59.34
C GLN A 1041 11.28 4.79 -59.10
N ILE A 1042 12.57 5.11 -58.87
CA ILE A 1042 13.62 4.13 -58.54
C ILE A 1042 13.41 3.57 -57.13
N SER A 1043 12.90 4.39 -56.21
CA SER A 1043 12.40 3.96 -54.89
C SER A 1043 10.87 3.93 -54.90
N LYS A 1044 10.27 2.82 -54.43
CA LYS A 1044 8.82 2.67 -54.29
C LYS A 1044 8.24 3.27 -53.00
N ASN A 1045 9.05 3.85 -52.11
CA ASN A 1045 8.62 4.17 -50.74
C ASN A 1045 8.89 5.63 -50.33
N LYS A 1046 7.84 6.47 -50.34
CA LYS A 1046 7.90 7.92 -50.07
C LYS A 1046 8.35 8.29 -48.65
N ASN A 1047 8.09 7.42 -47.67
CA ASN A 1047 8.23 7.75 -46.25
C ASN A 1047 9.69 7.98 -45.82
N ILE A 1048 10.66 7.44 -46.58
CA ILE A 1048 12.10 7.56 -46.28
C ILE A 1048 12.56 9.03 -46.28
N SER A 1049 12.06 9.86 -47.21
CA SER A 1049 12.38 11.30 -47.26
C SER A 1049 11.94 12.05 -46.00
N ILE A 1050 10.70 11.80 -45.57
CA ILE A 1050 10.04 12.54 -44.49
C ILE A 1050 10.75 12.31 -43.15
N ILE A 1051 11.23 11.09 -42.91
CA ILE A 1051 11.99 10.73 -41.69
C ILE A 1051 13.27 11.57 -41.57
N TYR A 1052 14.03 11.74 -42.66
CA TYR A 1052 15.26 12.54 -42.64
C TYR A 1052 15.02 14.05 -42.43
N TYR A 1053 13.90 14.59 -42.93
CA TYR A 1053 13.49 15.97 -42.62
C TYR A 1053 13.13 16.16 -41.13
N LEU A 1054 12.41 15.21 -40.53
CA LEU A 1054 12.09 15.26 -39.10
C LEU A 1054 13.36 15.13 -38.24
N LEU A 1055 14.32 14.30 -38.64
CA LEU A 1055 15.65 14.23 -38.00
C LEU A 1055 16.38 15.57 -38.01
N ALA A 1056 16.34 16.32 -39.13
CA ALA A 1056 16.98 17.63 -39.23
C ALA A 1056 16.33 18.68 -38.29
N ASN A 1057 15.00 18.71 -38.21
CA ASN A 1057 14.28 19.60 -37.29
C ASN A 1057 14.54 19.24 -35.81
N LEU A 1058 14.57 17.93 -35.49
CA LEU A 1058 14.89 17.45 -34.13
C LEU A 1058 16.29 17.86 -33.69
N HIS A 1059 17.30 17.71 -34.57
CA HIS A 1059 18.67 18.13 -34.28
C HIS A 1059 18.75 19.66 -34.09
N LEU A 1060 18.01 20.45 -34.88
CA LEU A 1060 17.98 21.90 -34.73
C LEU A 1060 17.33 22.34 -33.40
N GLY A 1061 16.18 21.77 -33.03
CA GLY A 1061 15.45 22.19 -31.82
C GLY A 1061 16.10 21.73 -30.52
N PHE A 1062 16.56 20.47 -30.43
CA PHE A 1062 16.94 19.86 -29.14
C PHE A 1062 18.45 19.91 -28.86
N LEU A 1063 19.31 19.70 -29.86
CA LEU A 1063 20.77 19.70 -29.65
C LEU A 1063 21.34 21.13 -29.62
N SER A 1064 20.81 22.06 -30.43
CA SER A 1064 21.23 23.48 -30.35
C SER A 1064 20.95 24.09 -28.97
N PHE A 1065 19.93 23.63 -28.25
CA PHE A 1065 19.62 24.08 -26.88
C PHE A 1065 20.76 23.81 -25.88
N ASN A 1066 21.61 22.82 -26.15
CA ASN A 1066 22.75 22.42 -25.30
C ASN A 1066 24.11 22.92 -25.83
N PHE A 1067 24.20 23.27 -27.12
CA PHE A 1067 25.46 23.63 -27.81
C PHE A 1067 25.36 24.95 -28.59
N PHE A 1068 24.56 25.91 -28.10
CA PHE A 1068 24.42 27.21 -28.74
C PHE A 1068 25.68 28.06 -28.59
N GLU A 1069 26.42 28.24 -29.68
CA GLU A 1069 27.53 29.18 -29.77
C GLU A 1069 27.20 30.27 -30.80
N SER A 1070 27.17 31.53 -30.34
CA SER A 1070 26.74 32.70 -31.13
C SER A 1070 27.49 32.88 -32.47
N LYS A 1071 28.76 32.46 -32.53
CA LYS A 1071 29.62 32.50 -33.73
C LYS A 1071 29.17 31.56 -34.87
N PHE A 1072 28.27 30.60 -34.63
CA PHE A 1072 27.74 29.69 -35.66
C PHE A 1072 26.35 30.09 -36.21
N LEU A 1073 25.90 31.32 -35.95
CA LEU A 1073 24.63 31.87 -36.45
C LEU A 1073 24.40 31.64 -37.96
N ALA A 1074 25.44 31.72 -38.80
CA ALA A 1074 25.34 31.43 -40.23
C ALA A 1074 24.98 29.97 -40.56
N ILE A 1075 25.43 29.00 -39.75
CA ILE A 1075 25.09 27.57 -39.93
C ILE A 1075 23.64 27.33 -39.50
N TYR A 1076 23.19 27.94 -38.39
CA TYR A 1076 21.79 27.86 -37.98
C TYR A 1076 20.85 28.46 -39.05
N LEU A 1077 21.20 29.62 -39.63
CA LEU A 1077 20.46 30.20 -40.76
C LEU A 1077 20.48 29.32 -42.01
N LEU A 1078 21.59 28.64 -42.32
CA LEU A 1078 21.65 27.67 -43.43
C LEU A 1078 20.72 26.47 -43.19
N ILE A 1079 20.63 25.98 -41.95
CA ILE A 1079 19.70 24.88 -41.61
C ILE A 1079 18.25 25.36 -41.69
N PHE A 1080 17.91 26.55 -41.19
CA PHE A 1080 16.58 27.14 -41.39
C PHE A 1080 16.24 27.31 -42.89
N ALA A 1081 17.20 27.72 -43.72
CA ALA A 1081 17.01 27.83 -45.17
C ALA A 1081 16.79 26.46 -45.85
N LEU A 1082 17.52 25.41 -45.45
CA LEU A 1082 17.33 24.04 -45.96
C LEU A 1082 15.98 23.44 -45.50
N ILE A 1083 15.55 23.73 -44.26
CA ILE A 1083 14.24 23.32 -43.74
C ILE A 1083 13.11 24.05 -44.47
N ALA A 1084 13.21 25.36 -44.68
CA ALA A 1084 12.25 26.14 -45.47
C ALA A 1084 12.21 25.67 -46.93
N SER A 1085 13.37 25.36 -47.53
CA SER A 1085 13.48 24.79 -48.88
C SER A 1085 12.79 23.42 -48.96
N TYR A 1086 12.98 22.54 -47.97
CA TYR A 1086 12.26 21.26 -47.90
C TYR A 1086 10.75 21.48 -47.77
N ILE A 1087 10.27 22.38 -46.91
CA ILE A 1087 8.83 22.67 -46.76
C ILE A 1087 8.25 23.14 -48.11
N TYR A 1088 8.92 24.05 -48.80
CA TYR A 1088 8.52 24.52 -50.13
C TYR A 1088 8.49 23.41 -51.18
N LEU A 1089 9.54 22.58 -51.27
CA LEU A 1089 9.62 21.45 -52.21
C LEU A 1089 8.61 20.34 -51.87
N ALA A 1090 8.33 20.10 -50.59
CA ALA A 1090 7.32 19.16 -50.13
C ALA A 1090 5.92 19.55 -50.60
N TYR A 1091 5.52 20.83 -50.43
CA TYR A 1091 4.25 21.34 -50.96
C TYR A 1091 4.20 21.37 -52.50
N LYS A 1092 5.35 21.39 -53.19
CA LYS A 1092 5.43 21.44 -54.66
C LYS A 1092 5.43 20.05 -55.33
N TRP A 1093 5.96 19.02 -54.67
CA TRP A 1093 6.23 17.70 -55.28
C TRP A 1093 5.45 16.52 -54.69
N MET A 1094 4.59 16.74 -53.68
CA MET A 1094 3.71 15.70 -53.14
C MET A 1094 2.23 16.03 -53.42
N GLU A 1095 1.69 15.40 -54.47
CA GLU A 1095 0.36 15.69 -55.03
C GLU A 1095 -0.83 15.35 -54.11
N LYS A 1096 -0.61 14.57 -53.04
CA LYS A 1096 -1.57 14.37 -51.93
C LYS A 1096 -0.87 14.26 -50.58
N PHE A 1097 -1.34 15.07 -49.63
CA PHE A 1097 -0.99 15.03 -48.21
C PHE A 1097 -2.22 14.64 -47.37
N ASP A 1098 -2.37 13.35 -47.07
CA ASP A 1098 -3.42 12.87 -46.15
C ASP A 1098 -3.06 13.16 -44.66
N LEU A 1099 -1.79 13.52 -44.39
CA LEU A 1099 -1.29 13.97 -43.09
C LEU A 1099 -1.33 15.50 -43.01
N LYS A 1100 -2.20 16.01 -42.12
CA LYS A 1100 -2.53 17.45 -41.98
C LYS A 1100 -1.31 18.37 -41.77
N ASN A 1101 -1.41 19.57 -42.35
CA ASN A 1101 -0.45 20.69 -42.36
C ASN A 1101 0.34 20.93 -41.05
N SER A 1102 -0.28 20.64 -39.90
CA SER A 1102 0.32 20.59 -38.55
C SER A 1102 1.75 20.03 -38.48
N LEU A 1103 2.04 18.90 -39.15
CA LEU A 1103 3.28 18.14 -38.97
C LEU A 1103 4.52 18.79 -39.62
N LEU A 1104 4.33 19.77 -40.50
CA LEU A 1104 5.41 20.58 -41.10
C LEU A 1104 5.66 21.89 -40.36
N ILE A 1105 4.72 22.35 -39.52
CA ILE A 1105 4.69 23.73 -39.02
C ILE A 1105 4.89 23.81 -37.50
N TYR A 1106 4.29 22.90 -36.70
CA TYR A 1106 4.48 22.90 -35.24
C TYR A 1106 5.94 22.70 -34.79
N PRO A 1107 6.80 21.87 -35.44
CA PRO A 1107 8.22 21.79 -35.10
C PRO A 1107 8.97 23.11 -35.37
N ALA A 1108 8.57 23.86 -36.40
CA ALA A 1108 9.20 25.11 -36.78
C ALA A 1108 8.82 26.26 -35.83
N THR A 1109 7.54 26.40 -35.45
CA THR A 1109 7.11 27.45 -34.50
C THR A 1109 7.65 27.23 -33.10
N LEU A 1110 7.69 25.99 -32.61
CA LEU A 1110 8.29 25.67 -31.31
C LEU A 1110 9.79 26.03 -31.25
N SER A 1111 10.50 25.86 -32.37
CA SER A 1111 11.92 26.23 -32.50
C SER A 1111 12.15 27.75 -32.42
N ILE A 1112 11.15 28.57 -32.77
CA ILE A 1112 11.23 30.04 -32.70
C ILE A 1112 10.96 30.55 -31.28
N GLY A 1113 9.91 30.07 -30.61
CA GLY A 1113 9.60 30.49 -29.22
C GLY A 1113 10.72 30.13 -28.24
N CYS A 1114 11.39 28.98 -28.44
CA CYS A 1114 12.58 28.59 -27.68
C CYS A 1114 13.76 29.55 -27.89
N PHE A 1115 13.97 30.02 -29.13
CA PHE A 1115 15.02 30.99 -29.45
C PHE A 1115 14.77 32.35 -28.77
N LEU A 1116 13.52 32.84 -28.73
CA LEU A 1116 13.19 34.08 -28.03
C LEU A 1116 13.41 33.98 -26.52
N TYR A 1117 13.04 32.84 -25.89
CA TYR A 1117 13.26 32.62 -24.46
C TYR A 1117 14.76 32.65 -24.07
N LEU A 1118 15.64 32.13 -24.92
CA LEU A 1118 17.08 32.09 -24.68
C LEU A 1118 17.79 33.43 -24.96
N THR A 1119 17.08 34.46 -25.44
CA THR A 1119 17.69 35.70 -25.97
C THR A 1119 17.27 36.98 -25.20
N PHE A 1120 16.18 37.00 -24.44
CA PHE A 1120 15.59 38.24 -23.88
C PHE A 1120 15.25 38.21 -22.38
N ASP A 1121 15.15 39.41 -21.81
CA ASP A 1121 15.16 39.65 -20.36
C ASP A 1121 13.81 39.42 -19.64
N LYS A 1122 13.86 38.92 -18.40
CA LYS A 1122 12.69 38.32 -17.72
C LYS A 1122 11.54 39.30 -17.47
N GLY A 1123 11.85 40.55 -17.12
CA GLY A 1123 10.84 41.57 -16.76
C GLY A 1123 10.02 42.12 -17.93
N ILE A 1124 10.46 41.90 -19.18
CA ILE A 1124 9.77 42.33 -20.41
C ILE A 1124 9.36 41.14 -21.30
N LEU A 1125 9.81 39.93 -20.99
CA LEU A 1125 9.47 38.71 -21.73
C LEU A 1125 7.95 38.45 -21.84
N THR A 1126 7.15 38.78 -20.82
CA THR A 1126 5.68 38.67 -20.86
C THR A 1126 5.06 39.54 -21.98
N PHE A 1127 5.68 40.69 -22.30
CA PHE A 1127 5.26 41.57 -23.39
C PHE A 1127 5.72 41.03 -24.76
N PHE A 1128 6.94 40.50 -24.88
CA PHE A 1128 7.42 39.91 -26.14
C PHE A 1128 6.66 38.65 -26.57
N TRP A 1129 6.28 37.75 -25.65
CA TRP A 1129 5.43 36.60 -25.99
C TRP A 1129 4.00 37.01 -26.39
N ILE A 1130 3.48 38.12 -25.87
CA ILE A 1130 2.21 38.71 -26.34
C ILE A 1130 2.34 39.29 -27.77
N LEU A 1131 3.52 39.78 -28.16
CA LEU A 1131 3.80 40.20 -29.53
C LEU A 1131 3.99 39.00 -30.49
N GLU A 1132 4.58 37.90 -30.04
CA GLU A 1132 4.64 36.64 -30.82
C GLU A 1132 3.23 36.08 -31.06
N ALA A 1133 2.37 36.07 -30.04
CA ALA A 1133 0.96 35.70 -30.16
C ALA A 1133 0.22 36.58 -31.18
N LEU A 1134 0.42 37.91 -31.13
CA LEU A 1134 -0.13 38.86 -32.10
C LEU A 1134 0.32 38.54 -33.55
N GLY A 1135 1.59 38.17 -33.75
CA GLY A 1135 2.11 37.73 -35.04
C GLY A 1135 1.43 36.46 -35.58
N LEU A 1136 1.26 35.44 -34.71
CA LEU A 1136 0.56 34.21 -35.06
C LEU A 1136 -0.93 34.44 -35.37
N LEU A 1137 -1.59 35.38 -34.70
CA LEU A 1137 -2.96 35.79 -35.00
C LEU A 1137 -3.07 36.37 -36.42
N ILE A 1138 -2.17 37.30 -36.77
CA ILE A 1138 -2.15 37.94 -38.09
C ILE A 1138 -1.91 36.88 -39.19
N LEU A 1139 -0.98 35.95 -38.98
CA LEU A 1139 -0.71 34.87 -39.94
C LEU A 1139 -1.92 33.92 -40.11
N GLY A 1140 -2.63 33.60 -39.03
CA GLY A 1140 -3.87 32.81 -39.08
C GLY A 1140 -5.01 33.50 -39.84
N ILE A 1141 -5.15 34.82 -39.69
CA ILE A 1141 -6.12 35.64 -40.45
C ILE A 1141 -5.73 35.73 -41.94
N ALA A 1142 -4.44 35.71 -42.26
CA ALA A 1142 -3.94 35.75 -43.64
C ALA A 1142 -4.13 34.41 -44.38
N LEU A 1143 -3.81 33.28 -43.74
CA LEU A 1143 -3.88 31.94 -44.32
C LEU A 1143 -5.26 31.28 -44.26
N LYS A 1144 -6.24 31.89 -43.57
CA LYS A 1144 -7.56 31.32 -43.23
C LYS A 1144 -7.50 29.98 -42.45
N GLU A 1145 -6.35 29.65 -41.86
CA GLU A 1145 -6.12 28.38 -41.17
C GLU A 1145 -6.36 28.51 -39.66
N LYS A 1146 -7.47 27.95 -39.19
CA LYS A 1146 -7.96 28.08 -37.80
C LYS A 1146 -6.95 27.67 -36.72
N TYR A 1147 -6.08 26.71 -37.02
CA TYR A 1147 -5.10 26.19 -36.05
C TYR A 1147 -4.09 27.25 -35.58
N PHE A 1148 -3.70 28.20 -36.44
CA PHE A 1148 -2.82 29.31 -36.02
C PHE A 1148 -3.49 30.22 -34.99
N ARG A 1149 -4.82 30.45 -35.13
CA ARG A 1149 -5.62 31.30 -34.23
C ARG A 1149 -5.69 30.69 -32.83
N TYR A 1150 -5.88 29.36 -32.74
CA TYR A 1150 -5.90 28.64 -31.46
C TYR A 1150 -4.55 28.64 -30.74
N VAL A 1151 -3.43 28.50 -31.47
CA VAL A 1151 -2.08 28.60 -30.85
C VAL A 1151 -1.84 30.02 -30.31
N SER A 1152 -2.19 31.05 -31.09
CA SER A 1152 -2.13 32.46 -30.64
C SER A 1152 -2.93 32.68 -29.35
N LEU A 1153 -4.21 32.31 -29.33
CA LEU A 1153 -5.08 32.53 -28.17
C LEU A 1153 -4.58 31.78 -26.91
N SER A 1154 -4.05 30.57 -27.08
CA SER A 1154 -3.44 29.80 -25.99
C SER A 1154 -2.22 30.51 -25.39
N LEU A 1155 -1.37 31.12 -26.24
CA LEU A 1155 -0.20 31.87 -25.81
C LEU A 1155 -0.56 33.15 -25.05
N VAL A 1156 -1.62 33.87 -25.47
CA VAL A 1156 -2.14 35.04 -24.72
C VAL A 1156 -2.61 34.63 -23.32
N GLY A 1157 -3.34 33.52 -23.19
CA GLY A 1157 -3.81 33.02 -21.89
C GLY A 1157 -2.67 32.74 -20.90
N ILE A 1158 -1.58 32.12 -21.38
CA ILE A 1158 -0.37 31.86 -20.59
C ILE A 1158 0.27 33.18 -20.10
N CYS A 1159 0.35 34.21 -20.95
CA CYS A 1159 0.89 35.51 -20.57
C CYS A 1159 0.05 36.24 -19.50
N VAL A 1160 -1.29 36.16 -19.56
CA VAL A 1160 -2.18 36.76 -18.55
C VAL A 1160 -2.02 36.09 -17.19
N VAL A 1161 -1.96 34.75 -17.14
CA VAL A 1161 -1.72 34.00 -15.89
C VAL A 1161 -0.36 34.37 -15.29
N ARG A 1162 0.70 34.43 -16.11
CA ARG A 1162 2.04 34.84 -15.67
C ARG A 1162 2.04 36.24 -15.04
N LEU A 1163 1.39 37.21 -15.68
CA LEU A 1163 1.30 38.58 -15.20
C LEU A 1163 0.67 38.66 -13.80
N MET A 1164 -0.42 37.92 -13.56
CA MET A 1164 -1.14 38.00 -12.29
C MET A 1164 -0.39 37.38 -11.10
N PHE A 1165 0.40 36.32 -11.31
CA PHE A 1165 1.04 35.58 -10.23
C PHE A 1165 2.54 35.83 -10.05
N PHE A 1166 3.28 36.20 -11.10
CA PHE A 1166 4.75 36.34 -11.06
C PHE A 1166 5.23 37.79 -11.22
N ASP A 1167 4.61 38.55 -12.14
CA ASP A 1167 5.06 39.91 -12.45
C ASP A 1167 4.50 40.93 -11.41
N LEU A 1168 3.28 40.70 -10.91
CA LEU A 1168 2.62 41.49 -9.86
C LEU A 1168 3.29 41.42 -8.48
N SER A 1169 4.07 40.38 -8.19
CA SER A 1169 4.64 40.10 -6.87
C SER A 1169 6.08 40.61 -6.68
N ASN A 1170 6.88 40.62 -7.76
CA ASN A 1170 8.35 40.72 -7.70
C ASN A 1170 8.96 42.04 -8.22
N SER A 1171 8.16 43.00 -8.69
CA SER A 1171 8.63 44.25 -9.31
C SER A 1171 8.52 45.47 -8.36
N ASP A 1172 9.13 46.61 -8.69
CA ASP A 1172 8.96 47.86 -7.94
C ASP A 1172 7.51 48.37 -8.04
N PHE A 1173 7.00 49.12 -7.06
CA PHE A 1173 5.62 49.65 -7.02
C PHE A 1173 5.28 50.47 -8.28
N LEU A 1174 6.26 51.23 -8.80
CA LEU A 1174 6.12 51.98 -10.06
C LEU A 1174 6.19 51.08 -11.30
N ILE A 1175 7.02 50.02 -11.29
CA ILE A 1175 7.11 49.05 -12.40
C ILE A 1175 5.83 48.20 -12.47
N ARG A 1176 5.23 47.83 -11.33
CA ARG A 1176 3.90 47.20 -11.25
C ARG A 1176 2.88 48.05 -11.99
N ALA A 1177 2.75 49.33 -11.63
CA ALA A 1177 1.83 50.26 -12.30
C ALA A 1177 2.05 50.36 -13.82
N LEU A 1178 3.31 50.35 -14.27
CA LEU A 1178 3.66 50.52 -15.69
C LEU A 1178 3.45 49.24 -16.53
N VAL A 1179 3.81 48.05 -16.03
CA VAL A 1179 3.60 46.78 -16.76
C VAL A 1179 2.11 46.44 -16.85
N LEU A 1180 1.34 46.68 -15.80
CA LEU A 1180 -0.13 46.52 -15.79
C LEU A 1180 -0.79 47.41 -16.86
N LEU A 1181 -0.35 48.67 -16.96
CA LEU A 1181 -0.80 49.61 -17.99
C LEU A 1181 -0.38 49.18 -19.41
N GLY A 1182 0.87 48.74 -19.59
CA GLY A 1182 1.40 48.32 -20.89
C GLY A 1182 0.72 47.07 -21.48
N VAL A 1183 0.48 46.03 -20.67
CA VAL A 1183 -0.22 44.82 -21.14
C VAL A 1183 -1.72 45.09 -21.35
N GLY A 1184 -2.33 45.97 -20.54
CA GLY A 1184 -3.69 46.46 -20.76
C GLY A 1184 -3.87 47.07 -22.15
N ILE A 1185 -2.88 47.86 -22.64
CA ILE A 1185 -2.91 48.45 -23.98
C ILE A 1185 -2.87 47.40 -25.10
N VAL A 1186 -1.98 46.39 -25.04
CA VAL A 1186 -1.86 45.41 -26.13
C VAL A 1186 -3.11 44.52 -26.24
N LEU A 1187 -3.73 44.15 -25.12
CA LEU A 1187 -4.98 43.39 -25.12
C LEU A 1187 -6.14 44.16 -25.78
N LEU A 1188 -6.18 45.49 -25.62
CA LEU A 1188 -7.14 46.36 -26.32
C LEU A 1188 -6.87 46.44 -27.84
N VAL A 1189 -5.61 46.34 -28.28
CA VAL A 1189 -5.27 46.23 -29.71
C VAL A 1189 -5.73 44.89 -30.30
N MET A 1190 -5.55 43.78 -29.60
CA MET A 1190 -6.01 42.46 -30.06
C MET A 1190 -7.54 42.40 -30.17
N ASN A 1191 -8.27 42.94 -29.18
CA ASN A 1191 -9.72 43.11 -29.19
C ASN A 1191 -10.22 43.84 -30.44
N SER A 1192 -9.54 44.92 -30.84
CA SER A 1192 -9.82 45.67 -32.07
C SER A 1192 -9.63 44.85 -33.35
N LEU A 1193 -8.55 44.07 -33.45
CA LEU A 1193 -8.28 43.21 -34.61
C LEU A 1193 -9.29 42.07 -34.77
N PHE A 1194 -9.66 41.40 -33.66
CA PHE A 1194 -10.70 40.37 -33.68
C PHE A 1194 -12.05 40.93 -34.17
N LYS A 1195 -12.44 42.11 -33.69
CA LYS A 1195 -13.71 42.74 -34.09
C LYS A 1195 -13.70 43.28 -35.52
N LYS A 1196 -12.57 43.78 -36.01
CA LYS A 1196 -12.45 44.32 -37.38
C LYS A 1196 -12.51 43.25 -38.48
N TYR A 1197 -12.01 42.04 -38.21
CA TYR A 1197 -11.91 40.97 -39.23
C TYR A 1197 -12.90 39.83 -39.03
N LYS A 1198 -13.97 40.05 -38.26
CA LYS A 1198 -14.91 39.02 -37.78
C LYS A 1198 -15.42 38.08 -38.87
N ASP A 1199 -15.74 38.64 -40.05
CA ASP A 1199 -16.22 37.93 -41.24
C ASP A 1199 -15.19 37.00 -41.93
N ARG A 1200 -13.99 36.84 -41.34
CA ARG A 1200 -12.95 35.87 -41.74
C ARG A 1200 -12.68 34.80 -40.67
N PHE A 1201 -13.43 34.80 -39.57
CA PHE A 1201 -13.29 33.81 -38.50
C PHE A 1201 -14.24 32.63 -38.65
N ASP A 1202 -15.44 32.89 -39.16
CA ASP A 1202 -16.40 31.89 -39.67
C ASP A 1202 -15.93 31.32 -41.04
#